data_AF-A0AAI8W0I8-F1
#
_entry.id   AF-A0AAI8W0I8-F1
#
_cell.length_a   1.000
_cell.length_b   1.000
_cell.length_c   1.000
_cell.angle_alpha   90.00
_cell.angle_beta   90.00
_cell.angle_gamma   90.00
#
_symmetry.space_group_name_H-M   'P 1'
#
loop_
_entity.id
_entity.type
_entity.pdbx_description
1 polymer ?
#
loop_
_entity_poly.entity_id
_entity_poly.type
_entity_poly.pdbx_seq_one_letter_code
_entity_poly.pdbx_strand_id
1 'polypeptide(L)'
;MKVSAQNAAVLITRQNTQLIFETFELSAANEAVQSARGRLVRNFPANATAIDSALLCKPEFTDMLSETLSTMSHQKVPEMQPRSKKSCGEPEEDRDTPQPAVVCAMLFIILRGIGEHYQSTSVRKNTREEVLWSDTRRPWPRSAMWLLLRVALQPTISRSPDGSHALYKNLMLLIMTRLLSSSQQNELPSELMHVMNAKINRRRQKLIDTDSLYDSNTARAEFVLRTSVSTIAKRWSLVQSRDSQITSMAALSGLEMSTEALTTLPELDKYVSSMEDRQDSQGVLLFQPVNGLFRHQSGEAPVLPSSRDDYSAQNLQFFEQWVSLKVNSWAADRDSAVVCQDLCYLIKKYHAVACEVYSENAEGLSVMLLTIIMELWVACDRAAVETCDLLKEFSAGMSPAVMQNLLLPFLDQMQRLSKVDAHLASRSQGLPSASIFSLDSPTGFPNRFYDTSQKHKYLHDLTRNKAETERQAKLWELSKSKAEYSRLNNLYLAAECEFTTKVVDQWCDPPEVETIHNYSCRKCAYRSERDALDIRVHEWPLPDETSKAKTVVFELAVPAWHVCWREARFYILHGVLKGFTVRYQPSTPYYLSSIDPYLSNKYSTTTSHRIKLLSETKPYIVTHYQAMKIPFSTESNVCVRNGLHYRYYDAGSESYLSSGFEFDKEMPLACTYRLTREAQVFEKFILRTESALDGQPPNAVLASQDACPARVTLEEYKELATVLLGHHVQCSKRLWSFHSASIRRDLLPATMIRYASPIIYCNATPIMSNLNSALQQVKENWESVNALSAFVAIAARVLSLNEALRDPCFVFLQAARCITADWLSDLREKAYLAMNNYADRTQFVSRSIEVALLCISTFDVDDRYLDTTIGSSDSELLIWASIVVQEGENNRVLREPHVARLQLRSKRLLHRSYAILSQNGVALDAAVKRAWSGYAPTKVGWSTETEHWLTTETATAAHIHYNLLSGELLVNGLPLDQPPADYRKLTLFQTLFGDATVEVMPAPNPGFQFSTKRSFGGCAIDLGMESGQLLVRATTELSTYETVPSSVLKGKYPHHFLNDYVLWCNTADKSVRFLPKKDP
;
A
#
# COMPACT_ATOMS: atom_id res chain seq x y z
N MET A 1 7.20 45.03 39.42
CA MET A 1 6.63 43.83 40.06
C MET A 1 5.93 42.94 39.04
N LYS A 2 6.08 41.61 39.13
CA LYS A 2 5.40 40.64 38.27
C LYS A 2 4.14 40.11 38.97
N VAL A 3 2.97 40.23 38.35
CA VAL A 3 1.71 39.67 38.84
C VAL A 3 1.44 38.38 38.05
N SER A 4 1.90 37.25 38.59
CA SER A 4 2.07 36.03 37.80
C SER A 4 0.74 35.38 37.37
N ALA A 5 -0.25 35.30 38.26
CA ALA A 5 -1.54 34.67 37.95
C ALA A 5 -2.37 35.47 36.91
N GLN A 6 -2.10 36.76 36.74
CA GLN A 6 -2.85 37.68 35.86
C GLN A 6 -2.08 38.09 34.60
N ASN A 7 -0.96 37.43 34.29
CA ASN A 7 -0.18 37.71 33.07
C ASN A 7 0.21 39.21 32.89
N ALA A 8 0.44 39.93 34.00
CA ALA A 8 0.66 41.36 33.98
C ALA A 8 1.85 41.78 34.83
N ALA A 9 2.34 43.00 34.60
CA ALA A 9 3.35 43.64 35.40
C ALA A 9 2.95 45.07 35.75
N VAL A 10 3.43 45.52 36.90
CA VAL A 10 3.26 46.87 37.43
C VAL A 10 4.64 47.45 37.72
N LEU A 11 4.98 48.58 37.10
CA LEU A 11 6.18 49.36 37.39
C LEU A 11 5.76 50.60 38.17
N ILE A 12 6.38 50.82 39.33
CA ILE A 12 6.08 51.94 40.22
C ILE A 12 7.35 52.79 40.28
N THR A 13 7.25 54.05 39.86
CA THR A 13 8.37 55.00 39.88
C THR A 13 7.98 56.29 40.58
N ARG A 14 8.84 56.78 41.46
CA ARG A 14 8.64 58.08 42.13
C ARG A 14 9.33 59.19 41.34
N GLN A 15 8.58 60.25 41.02
CA GLN A 15 9.10 61.49 40.44
C GLN A 15 8.66 62.66 41.31
N ASN A 16 9.59 63.29 42.01
CA ASN A 16 9.33 64.39 42.96
C ASN A 16 8.22 64.03 43.98
N THR A 17 7.07 64.71 43.89
CA THR A 17 5.89 64.52 44.74
C THR A 17 4.86 63.55 44.16
N GLN A 18 5.13 62.88 43.04
CA GLN A 18 4.20 61.96 42.37
C GLN A 18 4.76 60.53 42.27
N LEU A 19 3.85 59.56 42.30
CA LEU A 19 4.09 58.13 42.08
C LEU A 19 3.39 57.71 40.80
N ILE A 20 4.17 57.24 39.85
CA ILE A 20 3.69 56.80 38.54
C ILE A 20 3.56 55.29 38.57
N PHE A 21 2.34 54.81 38.35
CA PHE A 21 2.01 53.40 38.18
C PHE A 21 1.85 53.10 36.71
N GLU A 22 2.67 52.20 36.18
CA GLU A 22 2.64 51.76 34.79
C GLU A 22 2.31 50.27 34.72
N THR A 23 1.23 49.92 34.03
CA THR A 23 0.77 48.53 33.91
C THR A 23 0.87 48.03 32.46
N PHE A 24 1.25 46.77 32.29
CA PHE A 24 1.34 46.14 30.98
C PHE A 24 1.28 44.60 31.04
N GLU A 25 0.87 44.01 29.93
CA GLU A 25 0.79 42.55 29.71
C GLU A 25 2.19 41.94 29.49
N LEU A 26 2.42 40.71 29.95
CA LEU A 26 3.72 40.04 29.81
C LEU A 26 3.78 39.05 28.65
N SER A 27 2.85 38.11 28.54
CA SER A 27 2.78 37.14 27.44
C SER A 27 1.56 37.43 26.58
N ALA A 28 1.68 37.31 25.26
CA ALA A 28 0.55 37.48 24.36
C ALA A 28 -0.25 36.17 24.23
N ALA A 29 -1.53 36.29 23.86
CA ALA A 29 -2.39 35.14 23.56
C ALA A 29 -1.85 34.31 22.40
N ASN A 30 -2.05 32.99 22.46
CA ASN A 30 -1.55 32.05 21.45
C ASN A 30 -2.01 32.40 20.03
N GLU A 31 -3.27 32.83 19.86
CA GLU A 31 -3.81 33.25 18.57
C GLU A 31 -3.08 34.48 18.00
N ALA A 32 -2.77 35.48 18.82
CA ALA A 32 -2.04 36.66 18.39
C ALA A 32 -0.60 36.33 17.97
N VAL A 33 0.01 35.31 18.58
CA VAL A 33 1.34 34.82 18.21
C VAL A 33 1.29 34.03 16.90
N GLN A 34 0.31 33.15 16.73
CA GLN A 34 0.17 32.28 15.55
C GLN A 34 -0.30 33.04 14.29
N SER A 35 -1.18 34.03 14.45
CA SER A 35 -1.72 34.84 13.34
C SER A 35 -0.75 35.92 12.83
N ALA A 36 0.27 36.29 13.63
CA ALA A 36 1.19 37.35 13.28
C ALA A 36 2.12 36.96 12.11
N ARG A 37 1.94 37.59 10.95
CA ARG A 37 2.90 37.51 9.83
C ARG A 37 4.14 38.35 10.15
N GLY A 38 5.21 37.71 10.60
CA GLY A 38 6.51 38.37 10.86
C GLY A 38 6.82 38.54 12.35
N ARG A 39 6.71 39.75 12.90
CA ARG A 39 7.00 40.02 14.32
C ARG A 39 5.82 40.71 14.99
N LEU A 40 5.45 40.23 16.18
CA LEU A 40 4.40 40.83 16.99
C LEU A 40 4.90 42.16 17.57
N VAL A 41 4.18 43.25 17.31
CA VAL A 41 4.54 44.60 17.75
C VAL A 41 3.67 44.97 18.96
N ARG A 42 4.30 45.23 20.11
CA ARG A 42 3.63 45.55 21.37
C ARG A 42 4.14 46.87 21.94
N ASN A 43 3.27 47.66 22.56
CA ASN A 43 3.60 48.95 23.18
C ASN A 43 3.60 48.80 24.71
N PHE A 44 4.58 49.43 25.37
CA PHE A 44 4.76 49.37 26.82
C PHE A 44 5.09 50.75 27.41
N PRO A 45 4.47 51.19 28.52
CA PRO A 45 3.37 50.53 29.21
C PRO A 45 2.05 50.61 28.43
N ALA A 46 1.07 49.79 28.81
CA ALA A 46 -0.27 49.86 28.24
C ALA A 46 -1.05 51.03 28.85
N ASN A 47 -0.99 51.17 30.18
CA ASN A 47 -1.69 52.20 30.94
C ASN A 47 -0.77 52.83 32.00
N ALA A 48 -0.93 54.13 32.28
CA ALA A 48 -0.17 54.85 33.29
C ALA A 48 -1.01 55.88 34.08
N THR A 49 -0.80 55.94 35.40
CA THR A 49 -1.50 56.84 36.34
C THR A 49 -0.49 57.47 37.31
N ALA A 50 -0.65 58.75 37.63
CA ALA A 50 0.12 59.45 38.65
C ALA A 50 -0.72 59.66 39.92
N ILE A 51 -0.14 59.37 41.08
CA ILE A 51 -0.77 59.52 42.40
C ILE A 51 0.15 60.39 43.27
N ASP A 52 -0.39 61.20 44.17
CA ASP A 52 0.43 61.97 45.12
C ASP A 52 1.24 61.04 46.05
N SER A 53 2.54 61.30 46.15
CA SER A 53 3.46 60.56 47.01
C SER A 53 3.12 60.62 48.50
N ALA A 54 2.38 61.64 48.95
CA ALA A 54 1.90 61.73 50.33
C ALA A 54 0.98 60.56 50.74
N LEU A 55 0.32 59.90 49.78
CA LEU A 55 -0.54 58.74 50.03
C LEU A 55 0.23 57.50 50.48
N LEU A 56 1.55 57.39 50.21
CA LEU A 56 2.36 56.29 50.75
C LEU A 56 2.60 56.40 52.25
N CYS A 57 2.47 57.59 52.83
CA CYS A 57 2.57 57.77 54.27
C CYS A 57 1.28 57.36 55.00
N LYS A 58 0.20 57.04 54.26
CA LYS A 58 -1.05 56.54 54.84
C LYS A 58 -1.03 55.01 54.86
N PRO A 59 -1.01 54.37 56.05
CA PRO A 59 -0.94 52.91 56.15
C PRO A 59 -2.11 52.22 55.44
N GLU A 60 -3.30 52.80 55.48
CA GLU A 60 -4.51 52.28 54.81
C GLU A 60 -4.32 52.08 53.29
N PHE A 61 -3.63 53.01 52.62
CA PHE A 61 -3.40 52.93 51.17
C PHE A 61 -2.30 51.91 50.83
N THR A 62 -1.23 51.87 51.61
CA THR A 62 -0.14 50.91 51.42
C THR A 62 -0.58 49.48 51.70
N ASP A 63 -1.40 49.28 52.73
CA ASP A 63 -1.96 47.98 53.08
C ASP A 63 -2.90 47.49 51.99
N MET A 64 -3.87 48.33 51.57
CA MET A 64 -4.79 48.00 50.48
C MET A 64 -4.04 47.64 49.18
N LEU A 65 -3.04 48.44 48.79
CA LEU A 65 -2.27 48.21 47.56
C LEU A 65 -1.46 46.91 47.66
N SER A 66 -0.80 46.67 48.79
CA SER A 66 0.02 45.48 49.00
C SER A 66 -0.82 44.19 49.03
N GLU A 67 -1.96 44.21 49.73
CA GLU A 67 -2.90 43.09 49.81
C GLU A 67 -3.53 42.80 48.45
N THR A 68 -3.96 43.83 47.73
CA THR A 68 -4.54 43.70 46.38
C THR A 68 -3.55 43.07 45.41
N LEU A 69 -2.32 43.59 45.37
CA LEU A 69 -1.26 43.08 44.48
C LEU A 69 -0.80 41.67 44.86
N SER A 70 -0.70 41.37 46.15
CA SER A 70 -0.36 40.03 46.66
C SER A 70 -1.43 39.00 46.28
N THR A 71 -2.70 39.38 46.46
CA THR A 71 -3.87 38.57 46.10
C THR A 71 -3.91 38.30 44.60
N MET A 72 -3.80 39.35 43.78
CA MET A 72 -3.77 39.22 42.31
C MET A 72 -2.57 38.41 41.80
N SER A 73 -1.44 38.37 42.52
CA SER A 73 -0.27 37.62 42.07
C SER A 73 -0.47 36.10 42.11
N HIS A 74 -1.34 35.61 43.00
CA HIS A 74 -1.53 34.17 43.24
C HIS A 74 -2.94 33.67 42.92
N GLN A 75 -3.98 34.50 43.08
CA GLN A 75 -5.36 34.11 42.80
C GLN A 75 -5.62 34.16 41.28
N LYS A 76 -6.18 33.08 40.75
CA LYS A 76 -6.65 33.01 39.36
C LYS A 76 -8.09 33.47 39.26
N VAL A 77 -8.44 34.08 38.15
CA VAL A 77 -9.82 34.51 37.83
C VAL A 77 -10.29 33.67 36.63
N PRO A 78 -11.21 32.71 36.82
CA PRO A 78 -11.70 31.81 35.77
C PRO A 78 -12.18 32.52 34.49
N GLU A 79 -12.84 33.67 34.65
CA GLU A 79 -13.39 34.47 33.55
C GLU A 79 -12.31 35.08 32.65
N MET A 80 -11.07 35.19 33.14
CA MET A 80 -9.93 35.73 32.40
C MET A 80 -9.14 34.64 31.67
N GLN A 81 -9.44 33.36 31.91
CA GLN A 81 -8.83 32.24 31.21
C GLN A 81 -9.61 31.96 29.92
N PRO A 82 -8.96 31.84 28.75
CA PRO A 82 -9.63 31.42 27.52
C PRO A 82 -10.32 30.06 27.69
N ARG A 83 -11.43 29.84 26.99
CA ARG A 83 -12.17 28.57 26.98
C ARG A 83 -12.10 27.91 25.62
N SER A 84 -12.06 26.58 25.59
CA SER A 84 -12.04 25.80 24.35
C SER A 84 -13.37 25.08 24.15
N LYS A 85 -13.94 25.14 22.93
CA LYS A 85 -15.18 24.41 22.62
C LYS A 85 -14.90 22.93 22.44
N LYS A 86 -15.54 22.07 23.24
CA LYS A 86 -15.49 20.60 23.18
C LYS A 86 -16.92 20.03 23.10
N SER A 87 -17.03 18.76 22.73
CA SER A 87 -18.32 18.07 22.52
C SER A 87 -19.27 18.15 23.73
N CYS A 88 -18.74 18.16 24.95
CA CYS A 88 -19.52 18.18 26.19
C CYS A 88 -19.43 19.50 26.97
N GLY A 89 -18.94 20.60 26.38
CA GLY A 89 -18.90 21.92 27.03
C GLY A 89 -17.72 22.81 26.61
N GLU A 90 -17.50 23.89 27.36
CA GLU A 90 -16.42 24.86 27.13
C GLU A 90 -15.44 24.91 28.31
N PRO A 91 -14.59 23.87 28.51
CA PRO A 91 -13.61 23.87 29.58
C PRO A 91 -12.57 24.99 29.40
N GLU A 92 -12.00 25.44 30.52
CA GLU A 92 -10.85 26.34 30.54
C GLU A 92 -9.67 25.75 29.74
N GLU A 93 -9.08 26.56 28.88
CA GLU A 93 -7.91 26.22 28.07
C GLU A 93 -6.64 26.60 28.84
N ASP A 94 -6.09 25.65 29.62
CA ASP A 94 -4.93 25.88 30.48
C ASP A 94 -3.59 26.03 29.73
N ARG A 95 -3.63 25.89 28.39
CA ARG A 95 -2.49 26.07 27.47
C ARG A 95 -2.36 27.49 26.95
N ASP A 96 -3.38 28.33 27.08
CA ASP A 96 -3.34 29.73 26.66
C ASP A 96 -3.09 30.68 27.83
N THR A 97 -2.68 31.91 27.53
CA THR A 97 -2.32 32.91 28.54
C THR A 97 -3.57 33.60 29.09
N PRO A 98 -3.67 33.82 30.42
CA PRO A 98 -4.76 34.62 31.00
C PRO A 98 -4.77 36.04 30.44
N GLN A 99 -5.97 36.62 30.30
CA GLN A 99 -6.14 38.02 29.93
C GLN A 99 -5.73 38.93 31.10
N PRO A 100 -4.97 40.01 30.86
CA PRO A 100 -4.40 40.85 31.92
C PRO A 100 -5.39 41.87 32.52
N ALA A 101 -6.69 41.75 32.24
CA ALA A 101 -7.68 42.80 32.52
C ALA A 101 -7.82 43.14 34.02
N VAL A 102 -7.61 42.18 34.92
CA VAL A 102 -7.67 42.43 36.37
C VAL A 102 -6.63 43.48 36.81
N VAL A 103 -5.43 43.46 36.21
CA VAL A 103 -4.37 44.42 36.54
C VAL A 103 -4.40 45.62 35.60
N CYS A 104 -4.48 45.38 34.29
CA CYS A 104 -4.40 46.44 33.29
C CYS A 104 -5.68 47.29 33.21
N ALA A 105 -6.85 46.77 33.59
CA ALA A 105 -8.10 47.51 33.57
C ALA A 105 -8.62 47.79 34.99
N MET A 106 -8.93 46.77 35.81
CA MET A 106 -9.56 46.97 37.12
C MET A 106 -8.66 47.75 38.09
N LEU A 107 -7.43 47.29 38.35
CA LEU A 107 -6.49 48.02 39.21
C LEU A 107 -6.19 49.41 38.65
N PHE A 108 -6.06 49.54 37.33
CA PHE A 108 -5.85 50.84 36.68
C PHE A 108 -7.01 51.81 36.91
N ILE A 109 -8.26 51.36 36.82
CA ILE A 109 -9.45 52.18 37.10
C ILE A 109 -9.45 52.66 38.56
N ILE A 110 -9.12 51.78 39.51
CA ILE A 110 -9.02 52.14 40.93
C ILE A 110 -7.95 53.21 41.14
N LEU A 111 -6.74 53.00 40.61
CA LEU A 111 -5.65 53.96 40.71
C LEU A 111 -6.00 55.30 40.04
N ARG A 112 -6.68 55.27 38.90
CA ARG A 112 -7.13 56.46 38.17
C ARG A 112 -8.23 57.23 38.89
N GLY A 113 -9.04 56.57 39.73
CA GLY A 113 -10.02 57.25 40.58
C GLY A 113 -9.38 58.01 41.76
N ILE A 114 -8.20 57.59 42.19
CA ILE A 114 -7.45 58.18 43.31
C ILE A 114 -6.44 59.24 42.82
N GLY A 115 -5.90 59.06 41.62
CA GLY A 115 -4.91 59.94 41.01
C GLY A 115 -5.36 60.58 39.70
N GLU A 116 -4.39 61.04 38.91
CA GLU A 116 -4.62 61.65 37.61
C GLU A 116 -4.02 60.80 36.48
N HIS A 117 -4.57 60.95 35.27
CA HIS A 117 -4.02 60.27 34.10
C HIS A 117 -2.62 60.81 33.79
N TYR A 118 -1.64 59.91 33.65
CA TYR A 118 -0.28 60.28 33.32
C TYR A 118 0.07 59.80 31.90
N GLN A 119 0.43 60.73 31.03
CA GLN A 119 0.87 60.39 29.68
C GLN A 119 2.34 59.94 29.71
N SER A 120 2.54 58.63 29.79
CA SER A 120 3.88 58.05 29.79
C SER A 120 4.51 57.92 28.40
N THR A 121 5.84 58.01 28.34
CA THR A 121 6.63 57.68 27.15
C THR A 121 6.56 56.18 26.86
N SER A 122 5.83 55.82 25.80
CA SER A 122 5.67 54.42 25.39
C SER A 122 6.88 53.91 24.58
N VAL A 123 7.27 52.67 24.85
CA VAL A 123 8.29 51.92 24.13
C VAL A 123 7.61 50.86 23.28
N ARG A 124 7.80 50.95 21.97
CA ARG A 124 7.41 49.90 21.02
C ARG A 124 8.48 48.81 20.96
N LYS A 125 8.11 47.55 21.21
CA LYS A 125 9.01 46.40 21.06
C LYS A 125 8.40 45.36 20.13
N ASN A 126 9.27 44.79 19.28
CA ASN A 126 8.94 43.62 18.48
C ASN A 126 9.21 42.37 19.32
N THR A 127 8.16 41.77 19.88
CA THR A 127 8.27 40.47 20.55
C THR A 127 8.33 39.37 19.49
N ARG A 128 9.11 38.34 19.80
CA ARG A 128 9.28 37.15 18.96
C ARG A 128 8.75 35.99 19.78
N GLU A 129 7.46 35.98 20.07
CA GLU A 129 6.87 34.88 20.82
C GLU A 129 6.66 33.70 19.87
N GLU A 130 6.77 32.48 20.38
CA GLU A 130 6.62 31.23 19.64
C GLU A 130 5.82 30.29 20.53
N VAL A 131 4.85 29.57 19.96
CA VAL A 131 4.04 28.57 20.66
C VAL A 131 4.53 27.21 20.21
N LEU A 132 5.58 26.69 20.85
CA LEU A 132 6.16 25.38 20.54
C LEU A 132 5.47 24.30 21.37
N TRP A 133 5.02 23.22 20.73
CA TRP A 133 4.33 22.10 21.38
C TRP A 133 4.85 20.76 20.85
N SER A 134 5.18 19.85 21.74
CA SER A 134 5.63 18.48 21.41
C SER A 134 5.21 17.54 22.54
N ASP A 135 4.00 16.99 22.45
CA ASP A 135 3.41 16.05 23.43
C ASP A 135 3.51 16.46 24.92
N THR A 136 3.51 17.76 25.19
CA THR A 136 3.52 18.31 26.55
C THR A 136 2.15 18.86 26.97
N ARG A 137 1.90 18.97 28.29
CA ARG A 137 0.66 19.57 28.80
C ARG A 137 0.51 21.04 28.42
N ARG A 138 1.59 21.82 28.54
CA ARG A 138 1.64 23.25 28.18
C ARG A 138 2.63 23.49 27.04
N PRO A 139 2.35 24.43 26.12
CA PRO A 139 3.34 24.86 25.15
C PRO A 139 4.53 25.51 25.87
N TRP A 140 5.66 25.62 25.17
CA TRP A 140 6.84 26.35 25.64
C TRP A 140 6.77 27.81 25.19
N PRO A 141 6.45 28.78 26.09
CA PRO A 141 6.52 30.20 25.76
C PRO A 141 7.89 30.79 26.11
N ARG A 142 8.18 31.98 25.57
CA ARG A 142 9.33 32.76 26.01
C ARG A 142 9.12 33.34 27.41
N SER A 143 10.22 33.51 28.14
CA SER A 143 10.18 33.99 29.53
C SER A 143 9.56 35.40 29.65
N ALA A 144 8.38 35.44 30.29
CA ALA A 144 7.70 36.66 30.70
C ALA A 144 8.57 37.57 31.59
N MET A 145 9.38 36.96 32.46
CA MET A 145 10.30 37.69 33.35
C MET A 145 11.39 38.43 32.56
N TRP A 146 11.91 37.81 31.49
CA TRP A 146 12.92 38.45 30.64
C TRP A 146 12.34 39.65 29.87
N LEU A 147 11.06 39.57 29.46
CA LEU A 147 10.38 40.72 28.87
C LEU A 147 10.21 41.85 29.91
N LEU A 148 9.73 41.51 31.11
CA LEU A 148 9.57 42.46 32.21
C LEU A 148 10.87 43.23 32.47
N LEU A 149 11.99 42.54 32.64
CA LEU A 149 13.29 43.17 32.87
C LEU A 149 13.66 44.15 31.75
N ARG A 150 13.47 43.76 30.48
CA ARG A 150 13.77 44.61 29.32
C ARG A 150 12.81 45.81 29.17
N VAL A 151 11.56 45.65 29.58
CA VAL A 151 10.54 46.70 29.56
C VAL A 151 10.67 47.64 30.75
N ALA A 152 11.17 47.17 31.90
CA ALA A 152 11.45 48.01 33.06
C ALA A 152 12.76 48.81 32.87
N LEU A 153 13.85 48.14 32.47
CA LEU A 153 15.16 48.78 32.34
C LEU A 153 15.19 49.90 31.29
N GLN A 154 14.50 49.72 30.15
CA GLN A 154 14.60 50.68 29.05
C GLN A 154 14.00 52.06 29.41
N PRO A 155 12.74 52.18 29.84
CA PRO A 155 12.16 53.45 30.27
C PRO A 155 12.87 54.03 31.49
N THR A 156 13.22 53.23 32.51
CA THR A 156 13.93 53.74 33.69
C THR A 156 15.25 54.42 33.32
N ILE A 157 16.04 53.81 32.42
CA ILE A 157 17.32 54.39 31.96
C ILE A 157 17.10 55.54 30.97
N SER A 158 16.02 55.53 30.19
CA SER A 158 15.77 56.61 29.22
C SER A 158 15.13 57.86 29.86
N ARG A 159 14.52 57.72 31.04
CA ARG A 159 13.88 58.81 31.79
C ARG A 159 14.81 59.45 32.84
N SER A 160 15.96 58.86 33.14
CA SER A 160 16.94 59.47 34.05
C SER A 160 17.61 60.67 33.38
N PRO A 161 18.03 61.70 34.14
CA PRO A 161 18.61 62.94 33.60
C PRO A 161 19.87 62.69 32.75
N ASP A 162 20.73 61.76 33.15
CA ASP A 162 21.93 61.33 32.38
C ASP A 162 21.66 60.10 31.49
N GLY A 163 20.38 59.81 31.27
CA GLY A 163 19.89 58.61 30.62
C GLY A 163 19.88 58.70 29.11
N SER A 164 20.22 57.60 28.42
CA SER A 164 20.02 57.51 26.97
C SER A 164 19.60 56.12 26.51
N HIS A 165 18.96 56.07 25.34
CA HIS A 165 18.63 54.79 24.70
C HIS A 165 19.90 53.99 24.35
N ALA A 166 21.01 54.68 24.03
CA ALA A 166 22.31 54.08 23.80
C ALA A 166 22.87 53.43 25.08
N LEU A 167 22.74 54.09 26.23
CA LEU A 167 23.16 53.57 27.53
C LEU A 167 22.41 52.27 27.90
N TYR A 168 21.09 52.21 27.67
CA TYR A 168 20.33 50.95 27.83
C TYR A 168 20.85 49.85 26.90
N LYS A 169 21.14 50.16 25.64
CA LYS A 169 21.67 49.17 24.70
C LYS A 169 23.03 48.64 25.16
N ASN A 170 23.88 49.51 25.70
CA ASN A 170 25.18 49.19 26.27
C ASN A 170 25.07 48.32 27.52
N LEU A 171 24.20 48.67 28.48
CA LEU A 171 23.95 47.85 29.66
C LEU A 171 23.49 46.44 29.29
N MET A 172 22.61 46.31 28.29
CA MET A 172 22.19 45.00 27.80
C MET A 172 23.33 44.20 27.15
N LEU A 173 24.30 44.86 26.50
CA LEU A 173 25.51 44.21 26.00
C LEU A 173 26.33 43.67 27.19
N LEU A 174 26.49 44.46 28.25
CA LEU A 174 27.20 44.04 29.46
C LEU A 174 26.51 42.85 30.15
N ILE A 175 25.19 42.89 30.32
CA ILE A 175 24.42 41.79 30.92
C ILE A 175 24.59 40.49 30.11
N MET A 176 24.43 40.55 28.78
CA MET A 176 24.62 39.39 27.92
C MET A 176 26.07 38.86 27.97
N THR A 177 27.04 39.76 28.04
CA THR A 177 28.46 39.42 28.16
C THR A 177 28.77 38.73 29.49
N ARG A 178 28.21 39.21 30.60
CA ARG A 178 28.35 38.56 31.91
C ARG A 178 27.72 37.17 31.91
N LEU A 179 26.54 37.01 31.30
CA LEU A 179 25.89 35.70 31.14
C LEU A 179 26.75 34.70 30.35
N LEU A 180 27.40 35.15 29.26
CA LEU A 180 28.34 34.32 28.49
C LEU A 180 29.63 34.01 29.28
N SER A 181 30.08 34.93 30.14
CA SER A 181 31.23 34.68 31.00
C SER A 181 30.92 33.63 32.07
N SER A 182 29.73 33.69 32.68
CA SER A 182 29.28 32.68 33.65
C SER A 182 28.97 31.33 32.99
N SER A 183 28.53 31.31 31.73
CA SER A 183 28.29 30.04 31.02
C SER A 183 29.56 29.25 30.72
N GLN A 184 30.70 29.93 30.57
CA GLN A 184 32.01 29.29 30.42
C GLN A 184 32.44 28.56 31.69
N GLN A 185 32.04 29.05 32.88
CA GLN A 185 32.34 28.41 34.16
C GLN A 185 31.43 27.19 34.43
N ASN A 186 30.22 27.16 33.86
CA ASN A 186 29.23 26.10 34.06
C ASN A 186 29.16 25.10 32.89
N GLU A 187 30.19 25.03 32.04
CA GLU A 187 30.35 24.08 30.92
C GLU A 187 29.14 23.90 29.99
N LEU A 188 28.49 24.98 29.58
CA LEU A 188 27.32 24.88 28.67
C LEU A 188 27.68 24.23 27.30
N PRO A 189 26.70 23.58 26.63
CA PRO A 189 26.86 23.02 25.29
C PRO A 189 27.37 24.03 24.26
N SER A 190 28.21 23.57 23.33
CA SER A 190 28.87 24.41 22.33
C SER A 190 27.87 25.17 21.43
N GLU A 191 26.71 24.58 21.14
CA GLU A 191 25.64 25.20 20.34
C GLU A 191 25.05 26.44 21.05
N LEU A 192 24.75 26.33 22.34
CA LEU A 192 24.21 27.45 23.13
C LEU A 192 25.24 28.57 23.27
N MET A 193 26.51 28.22 23.47
CA MET A 193 27.62 29.18 23.47
C MET A 193 27.74 29.91 22.13
N HIS A 194 27.61 29.18 21.01
CA HIS A 194 27.61 29.77 19.67
C HIS A 194 26.44 30.75 19.47
N VAL A 195 25.22 30.38 19.87
CA VAL A 195 24.04 31.26 19.77
C VAL A 195 24.20 32.52 20.63
N MET A 196 24.74 32.39 21.84
CA MET A 196 25.07 33.53 22.70
C MET A 196 26.12 34.44 22.04
N ASN A 197 27.18 33.87 21.47
CA ASN A 197 28.21 34.61 20.74
C ASN A 197 27.59 35.43 19.59
N ALA A 198 26.75 34.81 18.77
CA ALA A 198 26.08 35.47 17.65
C ALA A 198 25.17 36.62 18.10
N LYS A 199 24.43 36.46 19.21
CA LYS A 199 23.56 37.51 19.77
C LYS A 199 24.35 38.71 20.29
N ILE A 200 25.47 38.47 20.98
CA ILE A 200 26.36 39.52 21.50
C ILE A 200 27.05 40.24 20.34
N ASN A 201 27.62 39.51 19.37
CA ASN A 201 28.24 40.08 18.17
C ASN A 201 27.27 40.98 17.40
N ARG A 202 26.05 40.50 17.13
CA ARG A 202 25.03 41.31 16.43
C ARG A 202 24.63 42.55 17.23
N ARG A 203 24.61 42.48 18.55
CA ARG A 203 24.28 43.64 19.41
C ARG A 203 25.42 44.65 19.43
N ARG A 204 26.67 44.17 19.44
CA ARG A 204 27.88 45.00 19.29
C ARG A 204 27.87 45.75 17.97
N GLN A 205 27.62 45.07 16.85
CA GLN A 205 27.53 45.71 15.52
C GLN A 205 26.50 46.84 15.47
N LYS A 206 25.37 46.71 16.18
CA LYS A 206 24.32 47.74 16.26
C LYS A 206 24.66 48.93 17.15
N LEU A 207 25.79 48.90 17.85
CA LEU A 207 26.26 49.94 18.76
C LEU A 207 27.45 50.72 18.19
N ILE A 208 28.01 50.28 17.05
CA ILE A 208 29.20 50.89 16.41
C ILE A 208 28.92 52.34 15.96
N ASP A 209 27.68 52.67 15.62
CA ASP A 209 27.28 54.02 15.16
C ASP A 209 26.96 55.01 16.32
N THR A 210 27.25 54.67 17.58
CA THR A 210 26.93 55.50 18.75
C THR A 210 28.18 55.74 19.60
N ASP A 211 28.66 57.00 19.62
CA ASP A 211 29.75 57.65 20.39
C ASP A 211 30.74 56.84 21.26
N SER A 212 32.00 57.31 21.28
CA SER A 212 33.22 56.76 21.90
C SER A 212 33.20 56.52 23.43
N LEU A 213 32.10 56.79 24.14
CA LEU A 213 31.99 56.65 25.60
C LEU A 213 31.89 55.19 26.09
N TYR A 214 31.90 54.22 25.19
CA TYR A 214 31.48 52.83 25.46
C TYR A 214 32.54 51.75 25.20
N ASP A 215 33.78 52.15 24.91
CA ASP A 215 34.86 51.25 24.47
C ASP A 215 35.22 50.17 25.48
N SER A 216 35.21 50.47 26.78
CA SER A 216 35.56 49.50 27.84
C SER A 216 34.61 48.29 27.88
N ASN A 217 33.29 48.51 27.76
CA ASN A 217 32.31 47.43 27.76
C ASN A 217 32.35 46.62 26.45
N THR A 218 32.67 47.27 25.34
CA THR A 218 32.86 46.64 24.03
C THR A 218 34.10 45.76 24.01
N ALA A 219 35.22 46.24 24.57
CA ALA A 219 36.45 45.47 24.74
C ALA A 219 36.25 44.25 25.65
N ARG A 220 35.52 44.43 26.77
CA ARG A 220 35.14 43.30 27.64
C ARG A 220 34.29 42.26 26.91
N ALA A 221 33.33 42.69 26.10
CA ALA A 221 32.52 41.78 25.28
C ALA A 221 33.37 41.01 24.26
N GLU A 222 34.32 41.68 23.62
CA GLU A 222 35.24 41.04 22.67
C GLU A 222 36.14 39.99 23.35
N PHE A 223 36.69 40.31 24.52
CA PHE A 223 37.49 39.35 25.29
C PHE A 223 36.72 38.08 25.62
N VAL A 224 35.48 38.21 26.13
CA VAL A 224 34.63 37.06 26.49
C VAL A 224 34.24 36.25 25.24
N LEU A 225 33.96 36.93 24.12
CA LEU A 225 33.65 36.29 22.84
C LEU A 225 34.84 35.49 22.28
N ARG A 226 36.05 36.06 22.28
CA ARG A 226 37.27 35.36 21.84
C ARG A 226 37.52 34.11 22.68
N THR A 227 37.35 34.24 24.01
CA THR A 227 37.47 33.12 24.95
C THR A 227 36.45 32.01 24.61
N SER A 228 35.19 32.38 24.37
CA SER A 228 34.11 31.45 24.01
C SER A 228 34.41 30.71 22.70
N VAL A 229 34.84 31.44 21.66
CA VAL A 229 35.19 30.87 20.36
C VAL A 229 36.38 29.92 20.46
N SER A 230 37.40 30.28 21.25
CA SER A 230 38.55 29.40 21.50
C SER A 230 38.11 28.09 22.17
N THR A 231 37.22 28.15 23.16
CA THR A 231 36.67 26.95 23.82
C THR A 231 35.93 26.06 22.83
N ILE A 232 35.11 26.63 21.94
CA ILE A 232 34.41 25.88 20.90
C ILE A 232 35.39 25.25 19.90
N ALA A 233 36.41 26.00 19.46
CA ALA A 233 37.42 25.50 18.51
C ALA A 233 38.25 24.35 19.10
N LYS A 234 38.66 24.45 20.37
CA LYS A 234 39.34 23.35 21.08
C LYS A 234 38.49 22.08 21.13
N ARG A 235 37.19 22.21 21.42
CA ARG A 235 36.25 21.07 21.40
C ARG A 235 36.17 20.44 20.01
N TRP A 236 36.22 21.24 18.94
CA TRP A 236 36.16 20.74 17.55
C TRP A 236 37.44 20.01 17.11
N SER A 237 38.64 20.54 17.42
CA SER A 237 39.90 19.88 17.05
C SER A 237 40.06 18.49 17.68
N LEU A 238 39.54 18.29 18.90
CA LEU A 238 39.50 16.96 19.54
C LEU A 238 38.68 15.95 18.73
N VAL A 239 37.56 16.40 18.15
CA VAL A 239 36.73 15.53 17.30
C VAL A 239 37.49 15.14 16.02
N GLN A 240 38.14 16.09 15.35
CA GLN A 240 38.89 15.82 14.11
C GLN A 240 40.07 14.87 14.31
N SER A 241 40.79 14.99 15.43
CA SER A 241 41.95 14.12 15.73
C SER A 241 41.58 12.64 15.94
N ARG A 242 40.34 12.36 16.33
CA ARG A 242 39.87 10.97 16.51
C ARG A 242 39.56 10.26 15.19
N ASP A 243 39.47 11.00 14.08
CA ASP A 243 38.91 10.52 12.81
C ASP A 243 39.97 10.31 11.71
N SER A 244 41.25 10.59 11.97
CA SER A 244 42.33 10.46 10.97
C SER A 244 43.12 9.15 11.12
N GLN A 245 42.93 8.19 10.20
CA GLN A 245 43.87 7.07 9.96
C GLN A 245 44.57 7.23 8.60
N ILE A 246 45.88 6.95 8.54
CA ILE A 246 46.73 7.07 7.34
C ILE A 246 47.31 5.69 6.99
N THR A 247 47.17 5.24 5.74
CA THR A 247 47.75 3.98 5.21
C THR A 247 49.09 4.25 4.49
N SER A 248 50.12 3.41 4.71
CA SER A 248 51.49 3.59 4.16
C SER A 248 51.73 2.82 2.87
N MET A 249 52.35 3.46 1.87
CA MET A 249 52.62 2.95 0.51
C MET A 249 54.07 2.48 0.27
N ALA A 250 54.88 2.32 1.31
CA ALA A 250 56.31 2.00 1.19
C ALA A 250 56.62 0.61 0.61
N ALA A 251 55.67 -0.33 0.66
CA ALA A 251 55.85 -1.73 0.26
C ALA A 251 55.99 -1.96 -1.27
N LEU A 252 55.75 -0.95 -2.10
CA LEU A 252 55.70 -1.10 -3.57
C LEU A 252 57.06 -0.89 -4.28
N SER A 253 58.15 -0.68 -3.55
CA SER A 253 59.44 -0.23 -4.13
C SER A 253 60.43 -1.34 -4.52
N GLY A 254 60.12 -2.62 -4.29
CA GLY A 254 61.12 -3.72 -4.39
C GLY A 254 60.75 -4.94 -5.24
N LEU A 255 59.78 -4.87 -6.15
CA LEU A 255 59.31 -6.03 -6.94
C LEU A 255 60.11 -6.24 -8.25
N GLU A 256 60.46 -7.49 -8.60
CA GLU A 256 61.23 -7.89 -9.79
C GLU A 256 60.38 -8.78 -10.74
N MET A 257 59.86 -8.20 -11.83
CA MET A 257 58.72 -8.76 -12.58
C MET A 257 58.98 -10.06 -13.38
N SER A 258 60.22 -10.45 -13.67
CA SER A 258 60.51 -11.59 -14.57
C SER A 258 60.42 -12.96 -13.89
N THR A 259 60.72 -13.03 -12.60
CA THR A 259 60.63 -14.23 -11.77
C THR A 259 59.32 -14.28 -10.97
N GLU A 260 58.80 -13.10 -10.60
CA GLU A 260 57.54 -12.97 -9.84
C GLU A 260 56.27 -12.99 -10.71
N ALA A 261 56.38 -13.05 -12.05
CA ALA A 261 55.24 -13.19 -12.98
C ALA A 261 54.72 -14.64 -13.11
N LEU A 262 55.49 -15.66 -12.69
CA LEU A 262 55.06 -17.05 -12.69
C LEU A 262 54.32 -17.36 -11.39
N THR A 263 52.98 -17.46 -11.49
CA THR A 263 52.13 -17.77 -10.34
C THR A 263 51.64 -19.21 -10.45
N THR A 264 51.89 -20.01 -9.42
CA THR A 264 51.27 -21.34 -9.29
C THR A 264 49.78 -21.18 -9.01
N LEU A 265 48.94 -21.77 -9.84
CA LEU A 265 47.48 -21.78 -9.71
C LEU A 265 46.99 -23.21 -9.43
N PRO A 266 47.24 -23.75 -8.22
CA PRO A 266 46.96 -25.16 -7.92
C PRO A 266 45.49 -25.54 -8.07
N GLU A 267 44.57 -24.59 -7.89
CA GLU A 267 43.13 -24.79 -8.14
C GLU A 267 42.82 -25.01 -9.64
N LEU A 268 43.55 -24.33 -10.54
CA LEU A 268 43.40 -24.52 -11.99
C LEU A 268 43.96 -25.86 -12.44
N ASP A 269 45.14 -26.23 -11.95
CA ASP A 269 45.76 -27.52 -12.26
C ASP A 269 44.90 -28.69 -11.77
N LYS A 270 44.33 -28.55 -10.56
CA LYS A 270 43.39 -29.52 -10.00
C LYS A 270 42.10 -29.62 -10.83
N TYR A 271 41.54 -28.50 -11.28
CA TYR A 271 40.34 -28.49 -12.12
C TYR A 271 40.59 -29.12 -13.49
N VAL A 272 41.70 -28.80 -14.17
CA VAL A 272 42.08 -29.41 -15.45
C VAL A 272 42.30 -30.92 -15.31
N SER A 273 42.91 -31.36 -14.22
CA SER A 273 43.09 -32.80 -13.94
C SER A 273 41.73 -33.50 -13.71
N SER A 274 40.80 -32.86 -13.00
CA SER A 274 39.46 -33.42 -12.78
C SER A 274 38.61 -33.55 -14.05
N MET A 275 38.95 -32.84 -15.13
CA MET A 275 38.26 -32.99 -16.41
C MET A 275 38.46 -34.39 -17.01
N GLU A 276 39.64 -35.00 -16.79
CA GLU A 276 39.98 -36.33 -17.29
C GLU A 276 39.22 -37.43 -16.52
N ASP A 277 38.94 -37.21 -15.23
CA ASP A 277 38.23 -38.16 -14.34
C ASP A 277 36.71 -38.22 -14.58
N ARG A 278 36.11 -37.25 -15.30
CA ARG A 278 34.65 -37.19 -15.57
C ARG A 278 34.15 -38.27 -16.54
N GLN A 279 35.04 -39.05 -17.16
CA GLN A 279 34.66 -40.04 -18.17
C GLN A 279 33.90 -41.27 -17.61
N ASP A 280 33.91 -41.52 -16.30
CA ASP A 280 33.41 -42.78 -15.71
C ASP A 280 32.05 -42.71 -14.98
N SER A 281 31.41 -41.55 -14.86
CA SER A 281 30.17 -41.41 -14.08
C SER A 281 28.90 -41.27 -14.94
N GLN A 282 28.34 -42.39 -15.41
CA GLN A 282 26.94 -42.42 -15.89
C GLN A 282 26.00 -42.70 -14.72
N GLY A 283 25.55 -41.64 -14.04
CA GLY A 283 24.36 -41.69 -13.21
C GLY A 283 23.13 -41.45 -14.08
N VAL A 284 22.41 -42.49 -14.49
CA VAL A 284 21.09 -42.34 -15.10
C VAL A 284 20.14 -41.82 -14.01
N LEU A 285 19.87 -40.52 -14.00
CA LEU A 285 18.81 -39.95 -13.17
C LEU A 285 17.48 -40.41 -13.76
N LEU A 286 16.85 -41.39 -13.13
CA LEU A 286 15.50 -41.83 -13.46
C LEU A 286 14.52 -40.72 -13.06
N PHE A 287 13.90 -40.08 -14.05
CA PHE A 287 12.83 -39.11 -13.82
C PHE A 287 11.60 -39.82 -13.23
N GLN A 288 11.05 -39.26 -12.13
CA GLN A 288 9.80 -39.71 -11.55
C GLN A 288 8.76 -38.58 -11.68
N PRO A 289 7.65 -38.80 -12.39
CA PRO A 289 6.61 -37.77 -12.53
C PRO A 289 5.91 -37.51 -11.19
N VAL A 290 5.76 -36.22 -10.87
CA VAL A 290 5.03 -35.77 -9.68
C VAL A 290 3.62 -35.36 -10.07
N ASN A 291 2.60 -35.78 -9.31
CA ASN A 291 1.24 -35.33 -9.51
C ASN A 291 1.03 -33.95 -8.86
N GLY A 292 0.89 -32.90 -9.68
CA GLY A 292 0.63 -31.52 -9.25
C GLY A 292 -0.85 -31.10 -9.19
N LEU A 293 -1.79 -32.02 -9.45
CA LEU A 293 -3.23 -31.74 -9.42
C LEU A 293 -3.83 -31.93 -8.02
N PHE A 294 -4.61 -30.97 -7.54
CA PHE A 294 -5.33 -31.08 -6.26
C PHE A 294 -6.69 -31.77 -6.45
N ARG A 295 -6.91 -32.91 -5.77
CA ARG A 295 -8.23 -33.53 -5.71
C ARG A 295 -9.13 -32.84 -4.68
N HIS A 296 -10.39 -32.62 -5.04
CA HIS A 296 -11.43 -32.13 -4.11
C HIS A 296 -12.41 -33.26 -3.82
N GLN A 297 -12.38 -33.79 -2.59
CA GLN A 297 -13.33 -34.81 -2.15
C GLN A 297 -14.71 -34.19 -1.89
N SER A 298 -15.77 -34.96 -2.15
CA SER A 298 -17.13 -34.55 -1.82
C SER A 298 -17.31 -34.56 -0.31
N GLY A 299 -17.37 -33.38 0.33
CA GLY A 299 -17.65 -33.25 1.77
C GLY A 299 -16.70 -32.30 2.51
N GLU A 300 -15.52 -31.98 1.96
CA GLU A 300 -14.54 -31.06 2.56
C GLU A 300 -14.39 -29.76 1.75
N ALA A 301 -13.82 -28.72 2.37
CA ALA A 301 -13.54 -27.47 1.67
C ALA A 301 -12.39 -27.69 0.65
N PRO A 302 -12.51 -27.18 -0.59
CA PRO A 302 -11.49 -27.37 -1.61
C PRO A 302 -10.16 -26.71 -1.24
N VAL A 303 -9.05 -27.41 -1.52
CA VAL A 303 -7.69 -26.95 -1.25
C VAL A 303 -7.13 -26.25 -2.48
N LEU A 304 -6.88 -24.93 -2.36
CA LEU A 304 -6.18 -24.15 -3.39
C LEU A 304 -4.66 -24.13 -3.15
N PRO A 305 -3.84 -24.05 -4.21
CA PRO A 305 -2.39 -23.90 -4.09
C PRO A 305 -2.01 -22.63 -3.33
N SER A 306 -0.86 -22.66 -2.66
CA SER A 306 -0.34 -21.54 -1.88
C SER A 306 0.54 -20.58 -2.71
N SER A 307 1.07 -21.05 -3.84
CA SER A 307 2.00 -20.31 -4.71
C SER A 307 1.81 -20.73 -6.17
N ARG A 308 2.34 -19.92 -7.10
CA ARG A 308 2.38 -20.23 -8.53
C ARG A 308 3.23 -21.48 -8.78
N ASP A 309 2.60 -22.45 -9.42
CA ASP A 309 3.16 -23.69 -9.93
C ASP A 309 2.76 -23.89 -11.42
N ASP A 310 3.42 -24.80 -12.13
CA ASP A 310 3.19 -25.05 -13.56
C ASP A 310 1.76 -25.52 -13.86
N TYR A 311 1.11 -26.15 -12.87
CA TYR A 311 -0.28 -26.62 -12.94
C TYR A 311 -1.32 -25.60 -12.40
N SER A 312 -0.93 -24.35 -12.13
CA SER A 312 -1.84 -23.38 -11.48
C SER A 312 -3.10 -23.10 -12.30
N ALA A 313 -2.99 -23.00 -13.63
CA ALA A 313 -4.13 -22.71 -14.50
C ALA A 313 -5.16 -23.87 -14.48
N GLN A 314 -4.67 -25.10 -14.48
CA GLN A 314 -5.46 -26.33 -14.42
C GLN A 314 -6.10 -26.50 -13.03
N ASN A 315 -5.34 -26.27 -11.96
CA ASN A 315 -5.85 -26.31 -10.58
C ASN A 315 -6.94 -25.26 -10.33
N LEU A 316 -6.80 -24.05 -10.88
CA LEU A 316 -7.86 -23.03 -10.83
C LEU A 316 -9.11 -23.47 -11.60
N GLN A 317 -8.94 -24.09 -12.77
CA GLN A 317 -10.07 -24.62 -13.54
C GLN A 317 -10.79 -25.76 -12.83
N PHE A 318 -10.05 -26.66 -12.17
CA PHE A 318 -10.63 -27.75 -11.36
C PHE A 318 -11.46 -27.19 -10.20
N PHE A 319 -10.97 -26.13 -9.55
CA PHE A 319 -11.74 -25.38 -8.55
C PHE A 319 -12.99 -24.72 -9.14
N GLU A 320 -12.88 -24.04 -10.28
CA GLU A 320 -14.01 -23.39 -10.96
C GLU A 320 -15.11 -24.38 -11.37
N GLN A 321 -14.73 -25.59 -11.81
CA GLN A 321 -15.66 -26.68 -12.10
C GLN A 321 -16.31 -27.24 -10.83
N TRP A 322 -15.56 -27.36 -9.73
CA TRP A 322 -16.13 -27.74 -8.44
C TRP A 322 -17.15 -26.70 -7.96
N VAL A 323 -16.84 -25.40 -8.08
CA VAL A 323 -17.76 -24.34 -7.67
C VAL A 323 -19.05 -24.39 -8.50
N SER A 324 -18.95 -24.54 -9.82
CA SER A 324 -20.14 -24.55 -10.69
C SER A 324 -21.07 -25.74 -10.44
N LEU A 325 -20.53 -26.91 -10.09
CA LEU A 325 -21.29 -28.15 -9.93
C LEU A 325 -21.70 -28.45 -8.49
N LYS A 326 -20.87 -28.10 -7.49
CA LYS A 326 -21.00 -28.62 -6.12
C LYS A 326 -21.15 -27.55 -5.04
N VAL A 327 -20.91 -26.26 -5.29
CA VAL A 327 -20.94 -25.24 -4.21
C VAL A 327 -22.30 -25.15 -3.52
N ASN A 328 -23.40 -25.25 -4.27
CA ASN A 328 -24.75 -25.11 -3.72
C ASN A 328 -25.16 -26.33 -2.89
N SER A 329 -24.83 -27.55 -3.32
CA SER A 329 -25.08 -28.76 -2.53
C SER A 329 -24.18 -28.81 -1.30
N TRP A 330 -22.90 -28.46 -1.45
CA TRP A 330 -21.96 -28.38 -0.33
C TRP A 330 -22.37 -27.35 0.73
N ALA A 331 -22.92 -26.20 0.32
CA ALA A 331 -23.44 -25.18 1.24
C ALA A 331 -24.72 -25.63 1.95
N ALA A 332 -25.59 -26.41 1.30
CA ALA A 332 -26.85 -26.89 1.88
C ALA A 332 -26.64 -27.96 2.96
N ASP A 333 -25.55 -28.74 2.89
CA ASP A 333 -25.26 -29.85 3.81
C ASP A 333 -24.60 -29.41 5.14
N ARG A 334 -24.36 -28.12 5.34
CA ARG A 334 -23.57 -27.56 6.46
C ARG A 334 -24.29 -26.43 7.18
N ASP A 335 -23.84 -26.12 8.40
CA ASP A 335 -24.32 -24.95 9.14
C ASP A 335 -23.97 -23.66 8.39
N SER A 336 -24.99 -22.84 8.11
CA SER A 336 -24.88 -21.58 7.37
C SER A 336 -23.83 -20.63 7.94
N ALA A 337 -23.59 -20.61 9.26
CA ALA A 337 -22.57 -19.77 9.86
C ALA A 337 -21.13 -20.22 9.51
N VAL A 338 -20.90 -21.53 9.44
CA VAL A 338 -19.61 -22.13 9.03
C VAL A 338 -19.40 -21.92 7.52
N VAL A 339 -20.47 -22.06 6.73
CA VAL A 339 -20.44 -21.81 5.28
C VAL A 339 -19.99 -20.38 4.96
N CYS A 340 -20.52 -19.36 5.66
CA CYS A 340 -20.09 -17.97 5.47
C CYS A 340 -18.59 -17.76 5.78
N GLN A 341 -18.06 -18.45 6.79
CA GLN A 341 -16.64 -18.36 7.17
C GLN A 341 -15.74 -19.01 6.13
N ASP A 342 -16.05 -20.25 5.74
CA ASP A 342 -15.29 -21.01 4.73
C ASP A 342 -15.32 -20.30 3.38
N LEU A 343 -16.48 -19.81 2.93
CA LEU A 343 -16.60 -19.06 1.67
C LEU A 343 -15.84 -17.73 1.70
N CYS A 344 -15.84 -17.01 2.82
CA CYS A 344 -15.05 -15.79 2.97
C CYS A 344 -13.54 -16.06 2.83
N TYR A 345 -13.06 -17.16 3.40
CA TYR A 345 -11.67 -17.61 3.23
C TYR A 345 -11.37 -18.01 1.78
N LEU A 346 -12.24 -18.82 1.16
CA LEU A 346 -12.08 -19.28 -0.22
C LEU A 346 -12.07 -18.12 -1.23
N ILE A 347 -12.94 -17.12 -1.06
CA ILE A 347 -12.95 -15.91 -1.89
C ILE A 347 -11.59 -15.20 -1.85
N LYS A 348 -11.04 -15.00 -0.64
CA LYS A 348 -9.75 -14.31 -0.46
C LYS A 348 -8.60 -15.12 -1.08
N LYS A 349 -8.57 -16.44 -0.85
CA LYS A 349 -7.51 -17.33 -1.34
C LYS A 349 -7.56 -17.53 -2.86
N TYR A 350 -8.73 -17.78 -3.44
CA TYR A 350 -8.90 -17.92 -4.88
C TYR A 350 -8.53 -16.63 -5.61
N HIS A 351 -8.99 -15.47 -5.13
CA HIS A 351 -8.62 -14.18 -5.72
C HIS A 351 -7.10 -13.96 -5.75
N ALA A 352 -6.39 -14.30 -4.66
CA ALA A 352 -4.94 -14.12 -4.59
C ALA A 352 -4.20 -14.92 -5.68
N VAL A 353 -4.57 -16.19 -5.87
CA VAL A 353 -3.95 -17.06 -6.89
C VAL A 353 -4.42 -16.70 -8.30
N ALA A 354 -5.72 -16.49 -8.49
CA ALA A 354 -6.31 -16.23 -9.81
C ALA A 354 -5.86 -14.88 -10.39
N CYS A 355 -5.70 -13.84 -9.57
CA CYS A 355 -5.17 -12.55 -10.05
C CYS A 355 -3.73 -12.67 -10.57
N GLU A 356 -2.91 -13.52 -9.98
CA GLU A 356 -1.53 -13.73 -10.43
C GLU A 356 -1.49 -14.54 -11.72
N VAL A 357 -2.30 -15.61 -11.83
CA VAL A 357 -2.30 -16.50 -13.01
C VAL A 357 -3.02 -15.87 -14.21
N TYR A 358 -4.12 -15.14 -13.98
CA TYR A 358 -4.92 -14.50 -15.03
C TYR A 358 -4.53 -13.05 -15.28
N SER A 359 -3.40 -12.59 -14.74
CA SER A 359 -2.88 -11.24 -15.01
C SER A 359 -2.81 -11.00 -16.51
N GLU A 360 -3.33 -9.86 -16.98
CA GLU A 360 -3.37 -9.46 -18.40
C GLU A 360 -4.24 -10.32 -19.33
N ASN A 361 -4.92 -11.35 -18.81
CA ASN A 361 -5.86 -12.16 -19.58
C ASN A 361 -7.31 -11.82 -19.25
N ALA A 362 -7.97 -11.10 -20.16
CA ALA A 362 -9.33 -10.61 -19.96
C ALA A 362 -10.39 -11.74 -19.81
N GLU A 363 -10.20 -12.90 -20.46
CA GLU A 363 -11.11 -14.05 -20.32
C GLU A 363 -10.92 -14.73 -18.96
N GLY A 364 -9.68 -14.96 -18.54
CA GLY A 364 -9.37 -15.52 -17.22
C GLY A 364 -9.90 -14.64 -16.08
N LEU A 365 -9.69 -13.33 -16.17
CA LEU A 365 -10.26 -12.37 -15.21
C LEU A 365 -11.79 -12.38 -15.22
N SER A 366 -12.42 -12.53 -16.40
CA SER A 366 -13.89 -12.62 -16.49
C SER A 366 -14.43 -13.88 -15.82
N VAL A 367 -13.76 -15.03 -15.99
CA VAL A 367 -14.12 -16.28 -15.29
C VAL A 367 -13.87 -16.15 -13.79
N MET A 368 -12.77 -15.52 -13.37
CA MET A 368 -12.48 -15.26 -11.96
C MET A 368 -13.57 -14.40 -11.31
N LEU A 369 -13.97 -13.30 -11.95
CA LEU A 369 -15.08 -12.47 -11.47
C LEU A 369 -16.39 -13.25 -11.43
N LEU A 370 -16.67 -14.07 -12.45
CA LEU A 370 -17.83 -14.98 -12.44
C LEU A 370 -17.78 -15.89 -11.20
N THR A 371 -16.69 -16.62 -10.97
CA THR A 371 -16.60 -17.55 -9.84
C THR A 371 -16.66 -16.85 -8.47
N ILE A 372 -15.94 -15.73 -8.29
CA ILE A 372 -15.93 -14.98 -7.02
C ILE A 372 -17.29 -14.34 -6.73
N ILE A 373 -17.77 -13.52 -7.66
CA ILE A 373 -18.93 -12.65 -7.44
C ILE A 373 -20.23 -13.45 -7.60
N MET A 374 -20.23 -14.46 -8.47
CA MET A 374 -21.48 -15.07 -8.94
C MET A 374 -21.82 -16.37 -8.22
N GLU A 375 -20.84 -17.07 -7.68
CA GLU A 375 -21.09 -18.39 -7.09
C GLU A 375 -20.70 -18.44 -5.63
N LEU A 376 -19.49 -18.00 -5.28
CA LEU A 376 -19.04 -17.99 -3.89
C LEU A 376 -19.78 -16.93 -3.07
N TRP A 377 -19.92 -15.71 -3.60
CA TRP A 377 -20.67 -14.66 -2.91
C TRP A 377 -22.17 -14.94 -2.85
N VAL A 378 -22.80 -15.42 -3.92
CA VAL A 378 -24.23 -15.75 -3.91
C VAL A 378 -24.53 -16.88 -2.93
N ALA A 379 -23.68 -17.91 -2.85
CA ALA A 379 -23.79 -18.95 -1.83
C ALA A 379 -23.63 -18.38 -0.41
N CYS A 380 -22.68 -17.46 -0.21
CA CYS A 380 -22.46 -16.78 1.08
C CYS A 380 -23.63 -15.87 1.48
N ASP A 381 -24.21 -15.13 0.53
CA ASP A 381 -25.39 -14.28 0.75
C ASP A 381 -26.62 -15.14 1.06
N ARG A 382 -26.83 -16.25 0.35
CA ARG A 382 -27.93 -17.20 0.66
C ARG A 382 -27.80 -17.78 2.07
N ALA A 383 -26.62 -18.27 2.45
CA ALA A 383 -26.38 -18.80 3.79
C ALA A 383 -26.60 -17.72 4.88
N ALA A 384 -26.13 -16.48 4.65
CA ALA A 384 -26.34 -15.37 5.58
C ALA A 384 -27.83 -14.99 5.70
N VAL A 385 -28.56 -15.02 4.59
CA VAL A 385 -29.99 -14.75 4.51
C VAL A 385 -30.82 -15.85 5.17
N GLU A 386 -30.45 -17.12 5.05
CA GLU A 386 -31.06 -18.25 5.77
C GLU A 386 -30.86 -18.14 7.28
N THR A 387 -29.68 -17.66 7.70
CA THR A 387 -29.39 -17.43 9.13
C THR A 387 -30.19 -16.25 9.69
N CYS A 388 -30.43 -15.22 8.88
CA CYS A 388 -31.12 -14.00 9.29
C CYS A 388 -32.00 -13.42 8.17
N ASP A 389 -33.31 -13.70 8.24
CA ASP A 389 -34.30 -13.21 7.28
C ASP A 389 -34.33 -11.68 7.15
N LEU A 390 -33.97 -10.95 8.20
CA LEU A 390 -33.89 -9.48 8.20
C LEU A 390 -32.95 -8.96 7.10
N LEU A 391 -31.91 -9.71 6.73
CA LEU A 391 -30.96 -9.33 5.69
C LEU A 391 -31.62 -9.26 4.29
N LYS A 392 -32.77 -9.94 4.07
CA LYS A 392 -33.55 -9.89 2.82
C LYS A 392 -34.05 -8.48 2.51
N GLU A 393 -34.33 -7.70 3.54
CA GLU A 393 -34.89 -6.35 3.44
C GLU A 393 -33.85 -5.26 3.16
N PHE A 394 -32.56 -5.62 3.12
CA PHE A 394 -31.47 -4.68 2.83
C PHE A 394 -30.77 -5.02 1.52
N SER A 395 -30.37 -3.98 0.78
CA SER A 395 -29.67 -4.17 -0.50
C SER A 395 -28.25 -4.70 -0.27
N ALA A 396 -27.85 -5.70 -1.04
CA ALA A 396 -26.46 -6.19 -1.02
C ALA A 396 -25.48 -5.14 -1.56
N GLY A 397 -25.96 -4.10 -2.26
CA GLY A 397 -25.15 -3.00 -2.80
C GLY A 397 -24.12 -3.44 -3.85
N MET A 398 -24.39 -4.52 -4.57
CA MET A 398 -23.66 -4.92 -5.77
C MET A 398 -24.51 -4.58 -7.00
N SER A 399 -23.95 -3.81 -7.93
CA SER A 399 -24.65 -3.42 -9.16
C SER A 399 -24.45 -4.47 -10.26
N PRO A 400 -25.52 -4.92 -10.95
CA PRO A 400 -25.39 -5.79 -12.10
C PRO A 400 -24.56 -5.20 -13.25
N ALA A 401 -24.42 -3.87 -13.30
CA ALA A 401 -23.70 -3.17 -14.35
C ALA A 401 -22.22 -3.58 -14.45
N VAL A 402 -21.61 -3.99 -13.34
CA VAL A 402 -20.20 -4.42 -13.29
C VAL A 402 -19.95 -5.68 -14.13
N MET A 403 -21.00 -6.47 -14.37
CA MET A 403 -20.92 -7.80 -14.98
C MET A 403 -21.15 -7.78 -16.50
N GLN A 404 -21.56 -6.65 -17.05
CA GLN A 404 -21.81 -6.50 -18.49
C GLN A 404 -20.55 -6.62 -19.34
N ASN A 405 -19.38 -6.45 -18.73
CA ASN A 405 -18.09 -6.45 -19.42
C ASN A 405 -17.41 -7.83 -19.42
N LEU A 406 -18.02 -8.85 -18.82
CA LEU A 406 -17.44 -10.19 -18.74
C LEU A 406 -17.39 -10.88 -20.11
N LEU A 407 -16.25 -11.48 -20.41
CA LEU A 407 -16.00 -12.26 -21.63
C LEU A 407 -16.25 -13.75 -21.35
N LEU A 408 -17.43 -14.24 -21.75
CA LEU A 408 -17.88 -15.61 -21.50
C LEU A 408 -18.11 -16.35 -22.84
N PRO A 409 -17.13 -17.12 -23.35
CA PRO A 409 -17.24 -17.79 -24.65
C PRO A 409 -18.28 -18.92 -24.70
N PHE A 410 -18.50 -19.63 -23.59
CA PHE A 410 -19.36 -20.82 -23.53
C PHE A 410 -20.79 -20.50 -23.08
N LEU A 411 -21.78 -21.23 -23.62
CA LEU A 411 -23.19 -21.07 -23.26
C LEU A 411 -23.42 -21.34 -21.76
N ASP A 412 -22.73 -22.32 -21.19
CA ASP A 412 -22.90 -22.71 -19.79
C ASP A 412 -22.48 -21.59 -18.82
N GLN A 413 -21.42 -20.84 -19.17
CA GLN A 413 -20.99 -19.65 -18.42
C GLN A 413 -22.03 -18.53 -18.49
N MET A 414 -22.67 -18.34 -19.64
CA MET A 414 -23.72 -17.33 -19.81
C MET A 414 -25.01 -17.68 -19.06
N GLN A 415 -25.39 -18.95 -19.04
CA GLN A 415 -26.51 -19.42 -18.23
C GLN A 415 -26.24 -19.21 -16.73
N ARG A 416 -24.99 -19.40 -16.28
CA ARG A 416 -24.55 -19.10 -14.91
C ARG A 416 -24.67 -17.61 -14.61
N LEU A 417 -24.21 -16.73 -15.51
CA LEU A 417 -24.37 -15.28 -15.39
C LEU A 417 -25.86 -14.88 -15.24
N SER A 418 -26.74 -15.42 -16.09
CA SER A 418 -28.18 -15.13 -16.05
C SER A 418 -28.86 -15.51 -14.72
N LYS A 419 -28.50 -16.65 -14.13
CA LYS A 419 -29.03 -17.07 -12.81
C LYS A 419 -28.69 -16.07 -11.71
N VAL A 420 -27.57 -15.37 -11.85
CA VAL A 420 -27.08 -14.47 -10.81
C VAL A 420 -27.53 -13.04 -11.04
N ASP A 421 -27.63 -12.60 -12.29
CA ASP A 421 -28.37 -11.39 -12.62
C ASP A 421 -29.78 -11.44 -12.02
N ALA A 422 -30.46 -12.60 -12.11
CA ALA A 422 -31.74 -12.82 -11.46
C ALA A 422 -31.67 -12.74 -9.92
N HIS A 423 -30.64 -13.31 -9.28
CA HIS A 423 -30.44 -13.22 -7.82
C HIS A 423 -30.23 -11.76 -7.37
N LEU A 424 -29.33 -11.01 -8.01
CA LEU A 424 -29.04 -9.62 -7.67
C LEU A 424 -30.22 -8.68 -7.97
N ALA A 425 -30.95 -8.91 -9.08
CA ALA A 425 -32.19 -8.21 -9.37
C ALA A 425 -33.24 -8.45 -8.28
N SER A 426 -33.43 -9.70 -7.85
CA SER A 426 -34.37 -10.03 -6.76
C SER A 426 -34.00 -9.37 -5.43
N ARG A 427 -32.69 -9.19 -5.15
CA ARG A 427 -32.18 -8.54 -3.94
C ARG A 427 -32.19 -7.02 -3.99
N SER A 428 -32.47 -6.40 -5.14
CA SER A 428 -32.47 -4.94 -5.32
C SER A 428 -33.87 -4.36 -5.58
N GLN A 429 -34.82 -5.20 -5.98
CA GLN A 429 -36.17 -4.76 -6.37
C GLN A 429 -37.01 -4.32 -5.17
N GLY A 430 -37.44 -3.05 -5.15
CA GLY A 430 -38.43 -2.53 -4.20
C GLY A 430 -37.91 -2.22 -2.79
N LEU A 431 -36.59 -2.27 -2.56
CA LEU A 431 -36.02 -1.99 -1.23
C LEU A 431 -35.75 -0.50 -1.00
N PRO A 432 -36.03 0.05 0.20
CA PRO A 432 -35.70 1.42 0.53
C PRO A 432 -34.18 1.65 0.57
N SER A 433 -33.72 2.89 0.31
CA SER A 433 -32.30 3.31 0.32
C SER A 433 -31.58 3.19 1.69
N ALA A 434 -32.14 2.45 2.65
CA ALA A 434 -31.56 2.27 3.97
C ALA A 434 -30.28 1.43 3.88
N SER A 435 -29.14 2.08 4.11
CA SER A 435 -27.82 1.44 4.09
C SER A 435 -27.65 0.48 5.27
N ILE A 436 -27.09 -0.70 5.02
CA ILE A 436 -26.64 -1.68 6.02
C ILE A 436 -25.68 -1.05 7.05
N PHE A 437 -25.00 0.04 6.66
CA PHE A 437 -24.03 0.77 7.48
C PHE A 437 -24.57 2.10 8.06
N SER A 438 -25.89 2.25 8.18
CA SER A 438 -26.48 3.42 8.82
C SER A 438 -26.47 3.30 10.35
N LEU A 439 -25.79 4.23 11.02
CA LEU A 439 -25.72 4.33 12.50
C LEU A 439 -26.90 5.12 13.09
N ASP A 440 -27.32 6.17 12.39
CA ASP A 440 -28.26 7.15 12.91
C ASP A 440 -29.71 6.80 12.57
N SER A 441 -29.93 5.89 11.60
CA SER A 441 -31.28 5.52 11.18
C SER A 441 -31.87 4.46 12.12
N PRO A 442 -33.07 4.69 12.70
CA PRO A 442 -33.79 3.65 13.44
C PRO A 442 -34.20 2.47 12.56
N THR A 443 -34.21 2.65 11.23
CA THR A 443 -34.47 1.57 10.24
C THR A 443 -33.21 0.83 9.80
N GLY A 444 -32.03 1.22 10.29
CA GLY A 444 -30.75 0.56 9.98
C GLY A 444 -30.69 -0.89 10.48
N PHE A 445 -29.91 -1.73 9.78
CA PHE A 445 -29.77 -3.15 10.11
C PHE A 445 -29.33 -3.41 11.56
N PRO A 446 -28.30 -2.73 12.12
CA PRO A 446 -27.88 -2.93 13.51
C PRO A 446 -29.00 -2.69 14.53
N ASN A 447 -29.82 -1.65 14.31
CA ASN A 447 -30.93 -1.29 15.19
C ASN A 447 -32.04 -2.34 15.18
N ARG A 448 -32.43 -2.82 13.99
CA ARG A 448 -33.47 -3.85 13.85
C ARG A 448 -33.01 -5.20 14.36
N PHE A 449 -31.74 -5.57 14.16
CA PHE A 449 -31.18 -6.80 14.71
C PHE A 449 -31.06 -6.75 16.24
N TYR A 450 -30.71 -5.60 16.80
CA TYR A 450 -30.74 -5.39 18.24
C TYR A 450 -32.14 -5.65 18.83
N ASP A 451 -33.19 -5.17 18.15
CA ASP A 451 -34.57 -5.30 18.64
C ASP A 451 -35.08 -6.75 18.63
N THR A 452 -34.52 -7.63 17.79
CA THR A 452 -34.85 -9.07 17.77
C THR A 452 -33.97 -9.90 18.72
N SER A 453 -32.74 -9.45 19.03
CA SER A 453 -31.76 -10.24 19.77
C SER A 453 -31.79 -10.01 21.29
N GLN A 454 -32.16 -11.03 22.05
CA GLN A 454 -32.17 -10.96 23.52
C GLN A 454 -30.76 -10.78 24.12
N LYS A 455 -29.73 -11.36 23.48
CA LYS A 455 -28.33 -11.24 23.92
C LYS A 455 -27.87 -9.78 23.91
N HIS A 456 -28.24 -9.02 22.89
CA HIS A 456 -27.86 -7.61 22.76
C HIS A 456 -28.61 -6.72 23.76
N LYS A 457 -29.90 -6.99 24.01
CA LYS A 457 -30.68 -6.30 25.05
C LYS A 457 -30.08 -6.53 26.44
N TYR A 458 -29.74 -7.78 26.77
CA TYR A 458 -29.05 -8.11 28.00
C TYR A 458 -27.71 -7.37 28.14
N LEU A 459 -26.91 -7.34 27.07
CA LEU A 459 -25.62 -6.63 27.08
C LEU A 459 -25.79 -5.12 27.29
N HIS A 460 -26.80 -4.51 26.67
CA HIS A 460 -27.11 -3.10 26.85
C HIS A 460 -27.53 -2.78 28.30
N ASP A 461 -28.41 -3.60 28.89
CA ASP A 461 -28.86 -3.43 30.28
C ASP A 461 -27.73 -3.65 31.28
N LEU A 462 -26.87 -4.64 31.03
CA LEU A 462 -25.68 -4.92 31.83
C LEU A 462 -24.69 -3.75 31.79
N THR A 463 -24.47 -3.15 30.61
CA THR A 463 -23.60 -1.98 30.43
C THR A 463 -24.17 -0.77 31.16
N ARG A 464 -25.49 -0.53 31.04
CA ARG A 464 -26.19 0.57 31.72
C ARG A 464 -26.14 0.45 33.24
N ASN A 465 -26.42 -0.73 33.80
CA ASN A 465 -26.44 -0.94 35.25
C ASN A 465 -25.05 -0.74 35.88
N LYS A 466 -24.00 -1.19 35.18
CA LYS A 466 -22.62 -0.97 35.60
C LYS A 466 -22.22 0.51 35.53
N ALA A 467 -22.58 1.20 34.45
CA ALA A 467 -22.36 2.63 34.30
C ALA A 467 -23.03 3.45 35.41
N GLU A 468 -24.27 3.10 35.77
CA GLU A 468 -24.96 3.77 36.86
C GLU A 468 -24.29 3.52 38.22
N THR A 469 -23.86 2.28 38.48
CA THR A 469 -23.11 1.94 39.72
C THR A 469 -21.81 2.73 39.82
N GLU A 470 -21.05 2.83 38.73
CA GLU A 470 -19.79 3.58 38.67
C GLU A 470 -20.03 5.09 38.82
N ARG A 471 -21.10 5.62 38.22
CA ARG A 471 -21.54 7.02 38.40
C ARG A 471 -21.86 7.33 39.86
N GLN A 472 -22.65 6.49 40.53
CA GLN A 472 -23.00 6.68 41.95
C GLN A 472 -21.75 6.62 42.85
N ALA A 473 -20.85 5.66 42.61
CA ALA A 473 -19.58 5.59 43.32
C ALA A 473 -18.74 6.86 43.11
N LYS A 474 -18.78 7.44 41.91
CA LYS A 474 -18.05 8.68 41.60
C LYS A 474 -18.63 9.92 42.27
N LEU A 475 -19.95 10.01 42.37
CA LEU A 475 -20.62 11.07 43.14
C LEU A 475 -20.25 11.00 44.63
N TRP A 476 -20.13 9.78 45.18
CA TRP A 476 -19.66 9.59 46.55
C TRP A 476 -18.18 9.98 46.72
N GLU A 477 -17.32 9.65 45.76
CA GLU A 477 -15.92 10.12 45.76
C GLU A 477 -15.85 11.66 45.74
N LEU A 478 -16.68 12.31 44.91
CA LEU A 478 -16.76 13.77 44.83
C LEU A 478 -17.17 14.41 46.16
N SER A 479 -18.18 13.87 46.84
CA SER A 479 -18.63 14.40 48.13
C SER A 479 -17.54 14.28 49.20
N LYS A 480 -16.85 13.13 49.24
CA LYS A 480 -15.71 12.91 50.14
C LYS A 480 -14.56 13.89 49.87
N SER A 481 -14.18 14.08 48.61
CA SER A 481 -13.10 15.00 48.24
C SER A 481 -13.46 16.46 48.50
N LYS A 482 -14.73 16.86 48.36
CA LYS A 482 -15.22 18.21 48.74
C LYS A 482 -15.20 18.44 50.25
N ALA A 483 -15.54 17.43 51.04
CA ALA A 483 -15.45 17.51 52.50
C ALA A 483 -14.00 17.69 52.95
N GLU A 484 -13.07 16.93 52.36
CA GLU A 484 -11.64 17.04 52.66
C GLU A 484 -11.05 18.38 52.21
N TYR A 485 -11.44 18.88 51.04
CA TYR A 485 -11.05 20.21 50.59
C TYR A 485 -11.50 21.31 51.57
N SER A 486 -12.75 21.25 52.03
CA SER A 486 -13.28 22.19 53.02
C SER A 486 -12.52 22.11 54.35
N ARG A 487 -12.19 20.89 54.81
CA ARG A 487 -11.38 20.66 56.02
C ARG A 487 -10.00 21.32 55.90
N LEU A 488 -9.27 21.05 54.82
CA LEU A 488 -7.94 21.64 54.57
C LEU A 488 -8.00 23.16 54.38
N ASN A 489 -9.06 23.68 53.74
CA ASN A 489 -9.24 25.11 53.57
C ASN A 489 -9.48 25.82 54.92
N ASN A 490 -10.25 25.21 55.83
CA ASN A 490 -10.45 25.75 57.18
C ASN A 490 -9.15 25.75 57.99
N LEU A 491 -8.35 24.69 57.90
CA LEU A 491 -7.03 24.62 58.55
C LEU A 491 -6.04 25.66 57.96
N TYR A 492 -6.10 25.89 56.66
CA TYR A 492 -5.33 26.93 55.98
C TYR A 492 -5.71 28.34 56.46
N LEU A 493 -7.00 28.63 56.61
CA LEU A 493 -7.48 29.94 57.08
C LEU A 493 -7.14 30.19 58.56
N ALA A 494 -7.12 29.13 59.39
CA ALA A 494 -6.80 29.23 60.81
C ALA A 494 -5.29 29.31 61.11
N ALA A 495 -4.41 28.92 60.18
CA ALA A 495 -2.97 28.90 60.39
C ALA A 495 -2.29 30.22 59.94
N GLU A 496 -1.20 30.58 60.59
CA GLU A 496 -0.33 31.70 60.21
C GLU A 496 0.96 31.22 59.53
N CYS A 497 1.59 32.09 58.73
CA CYS A 497 2.86 31.78 58.10
C CYS A 497 3.99 31.91 59.12
N GLU A 498 4.86 30.89 59.19
CA GLU A 498 6.03 30.92 60.05
C GLU A 498 7.23 31.54 59.32
N PHE A 499 7.90 32.49 59.96
CA PHE A 499 9.09 33.16 59.42
C PHE A 499 10.29 32.94 60.33
N THR A 500 11.47 32.85 59.73
CA THR A 500 12.77 32.70 60.39
C THR A 500 13.70 33.81 59.91
N THR A 501 14.48 34.39 60.81
CA THR A 501 15.42 35.45 60.46
C THR A 501 16.73 34.85 59.95
N LYS A 502 17.17 35.25 58.75
CA LYS A 502 18.45 34.86 58.15
C LYS A 502 19.36 36.08 58.07
N VAL A 503 20.60 35.93 58.50
CA VAL A 503 21.62 36.97 58.32
C VAL A 503 22.06 36.98 56.85
N VAL A 504 21.91 38.12 56.19
CA VAL A 504 22.24 38.30 54.76
C VAL A 504 23.70 38.70 54.59
N ASP A 505 24.13 39.71 55.35
CA ASP A 505 25.52 40.19 55.37
C ASP A 505 25.95 40.56 56.79
N GLN A 506 27.18 40.21 57.15
CA GLN A 506 27.76 40.43 58.47
C GLN A 506 28.67 41.67 58.53
N TRP A 507 28.73 42.48 57.46
CA TRP A 507 29.67 43.61 57.34
C TRP A 507 29.15 44.93 57.95
N CYS A 508 27.87 45.00 58.33
CA CYS A 508 27.26 46.15 59.01
C CYS A 508 27.04 45.81 60.49
N ASP A 509 27.11 46.79 61.40
CA ASP A 509 26.73 46.64 62.81
C ASP A 509 25.53 47.55 63.14
N PRO A 510 24.34 46.97 63.43
CA PRO A 510 24.04 45.54 63.53
C PRO A 510 24.01 44.81 62.16
N PRO A 511 24.24 43.47 62.14
CA PRO A 511 24.25 42.68 60.92
C PRO A 511 22.91 42.76 60.19
N GLU A 512 22.97 42.84 58.86
CA GLU A 512 21.78 42.95 58.03
C GLU A 512 21.04 41.62 58.03
N VAL A 513 19.82 41.63 58.57
CA VAL A 513 18.96 40.46 58.71
C VAL A 513 17.75 40.56 57.80
N GLU A 514 17.42 39.45 57.15
CA GLU A 514 16.21 39.31 56.34
C GLU A 514 15.28 38.27 56.98
N THR A 515 14.00 38.63 57.11
CA THR A 515 12.97 37.71 57.56
C THR A 515 12.56 36.82 56.39
N ILE A 516 13.00 35.56 56.41
CA ILE A 516 12.69 34.57 55.38
C ILE A 516 11.57 33.64 55.84
N HIS A 517 10.71 33.23 54.92
CA HIS A 517 9.63 32.30 55.22
C HIS A 517 10.17 30.87 55.50
N ASN A 518 9.69 30.21 56.56
CA ASN A 518 10.13 28.87 56.92
C ASN A 518 9.72 27.86 55.82
N TYR A 519 10.67 27.02 55.38
CA TYR A 519 10.43 26.00 54.35
C TYR A 519 9.44 24.91 54.82
N SER A 520 9.27 24.75 56.13
CA SER A 520 8.39 23.76 56.76
C SER A 520 7.05 24.33 57.28
N CYS A 521 6.69 25.54 56.83
CA CYS A 521 5.49 26.24 57.26
C CYS A 521 4.22 25.40 57.06
N ARG A 522 3.49 25.16 58.15
CA ARG A 522 2.25 24.35 58.17
C ARG A 522 1.14 24.94 57.30
N LYS A 523 0.99 26.27 57.28
CA LYS A 523 0.02 26.95 56.41
C LYS A 523 0.29 26.66 54.93
N CYS A 524 1.57 26.67 54.53
CA CYS A 524 1.97 26.34 53.16
C CYS A 524 1.78 24.85 52.85
N ALA A 525 2.03 23.95 53.82
CA ALA A 525 1.73 22.53 53.66
C ALA A 525 0.23 22.28 53.41
N TYR A 526 -0.66 22.88 54.22
CA TYR A 526 -2.11 22.75 54.00
C TYR A 526 -2.56 23.33 52.66
N ARG A 527 -1.97 24.45 52.23
CA ARG A 527 -2.21 25.00 50.88
C ARG A 527 -1.79 24.01 49.80
N SER A 528 -0.60 23.42 49.92
CA SER A 528 -0.10 22.44 48.96
C SER A 528 -0.95 21.17 48.91
N GLU A 529 -1.35 20.61 50.05
CA GLU A 529 -2.24 19.45 50.14
C GLU A 529 -3.62 19.76 49.54
N ARG A 530 -4.21 20.91 49.89
CA ARG A 530 -5.49 21.38 49.34
C ARG A 530 -5.42 21.54 47.82
N ASP A 531 -4.38 22.21 47.33
CA ASP A 531 -4.20 22.49 45.90
C ASP A 531 -3.81 21.21 45.11
N ALA A 532 -3.29 20.18 45.79
CA ALA A 532 -2.98 18.88 45.20
C ALA A 532 -4.24 18.05 44.91
N LEU A 533 -5.30 18.18 45.72
CA LEU A 533 -6.56 17.44 45.51
C LEU A 533 -7.12 17.63 44.09
N ASP A 534 -7.45 16.52 43.45
CA ASP A 534 -8.15 16.46 42.17
C ASP A 534 -9.12 15.27 42.14
N ILE A 535 -10.01 15.28 41.15
CA ILE A 535 -10.95 14.19 40.90
C ILE A 535 -10.94 13.85 39.42
N ARG A 536 -10.94 12.56 39.10
CA ARG A 536 -11.03 12.11 37.70
C ARG A 536 -12.44 12.30 37.15
N VAL A 537 -12.56 12.62 35.87
CA VAL A 537 -13.87 12.73 35.19
C VAL A 537 -14.35 11.32 34.83
N HIS A 538 -15.64 11.05 35.05
CA HIS A 538 -16.34 9.84 34.60
C HIS A 538 -17.24 10.22 33.43
N GLU A 539 -17.04 9.58 32.29
CA GLU A 539 -17.85 9.75 31.08
C GLU A 539 -18.79 8.58 30.88
N TRP A 540 -20.04 8.85 30.52
CA TRP A 540 -21.03 7.81 30.25
C TRP A 540 -20.59 6.95 29.04
N PRO A 541 -20.67 5.61 29.10
CA PRO A 541 -20.08 4.72 28.09
C PRO A 541 -20.82 4.68 26.75
N LEU A 542 -22.13 4.94 26.73
CA LEU A 542 -22.97 4.83 25.54
C LEU A 542 -23.48 6.21 25.07
N PRO A 543 -23.69 6.42 23.76
CA PRO A 543 -24.32 7.66 23.27
C PRO A 543 -25.71 7.92 23.87
N ASP A 544 -26.08 9.20 24.01
CA ASP A 544 -27.41 9.61 24.51
C ASP A 544 -28.55 9.18 23.56
N GLU A 545 -28.29 9.22 22.25
CA GLU A 545 -29.26 8.81 21.23
C GLU A 545 -29.45 7.29 21.21
N THR A 546 -30.70 6.85 21.32
CA THR A 546 -31.06 5.42 21.41
C THR A 546 -30.60 4.60 20.20
N SER A 547 -30.76 5.13 18.98
CA SER A 547 -30.30 4.46 17.74
C SER A 547 -28.77 4.27 17.70
N LYS A 548 -28.02 5.26 18.16
CA LYS A 548 -26.55 5.19 18.24
C LYS A 548 -26.10 4.21 19.31
N ALA A 549 -26.74 4.24 20.49
CA ALA A 549 -26.46 3.30 21.58
C ALA A 549 -26.70 1.84 21.18
N LYS A 550 -27.85 1.54 20.55
CA LYS A 550 -28.18 0.21 20.03
C LYS A 550 -27.13 -0.28 19.02
N THR A 551 -26.72 0.59 18.09
CA THR A 551 -25.70 0.24 17.09
C THR A 551 -24.33 -0.01 17.70
N VAL A 552 -23.91 0.79 18.70
CA VAL A 552 -22.66 0.53 19.45
C VAL A 552 -22.72 -0.83 20.14
N VAL A 553 -23.85 -1.18 20.79
CA VAL A 553 -24.02 -2.49 21.44
C VAL A 553 -24.01 -3.65 20.43
N PHE A 554 -24.59 -3.47 19.25
CA PHE A 554 -24.48 -4.45 18.15
C PHE A 554 -23.03 -4.67 17.74
N GLU A 555 -22.25 -3.60 17.52
CA GLU A 555 -20.84 -3.71 17.11
C GLU A 555 -19.92 -4.26 18.22
N LEU A 556 -20.33 -4.21 19.49
CA LEU A 556 -19.61 -4.87 20.59
C LEU A 556 -19.70 -6.41 20.51
N ALA A 557 -20.78 -6.96 19.94
CA ALA A 557 -21.07 -8.40 19.94
C ALA A 557 -21.63 -8.92 18.60
N VAL A 558 -21.01 -8.51 17.48
CA VAL A 558 -21.44 -8.89 16.12
C VAL A 558 -21.45 -10.41 15.92
N PRO A 559 -22.52 -11.00 15.35
CA PRO A 559 -22.54 -12.42 14.99
C PRO A 559 -21.43 -12.80 13.99
N ALA A 560 -20.83 -13.98 14.15
CA ALA A 560 -19.71 -14.45 13.31
C ALA A 560 -20.05 -14.50 11.81
N TRP A 561 -21.25 -14.98 11.46
CA TRP A 561 -21.72 -15.03 10.07
C TRP A 561 -21.78 -13.62 9.44
N HIS A 562 -22.21 -12.60 10.20
CA HIS A 562 -22.34 -11.23 9.71
C HIS A 562 -20.98 -10.57 9.53
N VAL A 563 -20.02 -10.86 10.41
CA VAL A 563 -18.62 -10.45 10.22
C VAL A 563 -18.07 -11.01 8.91
N CYS A 564 -18.20 -12.32 8.69
CA CYS A 564 -17.67 -12.97 7.49
C CYS A 564 -18.35 -12.47 6.21
N TRP A 565 -19.67 -12.30 6.23
CA TRP A 565 -20.45 -11.73 5.13
C TRP A 565 -20.03 -10.28 4.83
N ARG A 566 -19.90 -9.42 5.86
CA ARG A 566 -19.46 -8.02 5.73
C ARG A 566 -18.06 -7.92 5.15
N GLU A 567 -17.14 -8.75 5.62
CA GLU A 567 -15.76 -8.79 5.11
C GLU A 567 -15.68 -9.31 3.68
N ALA A 568 -16.40 -10.38 3.34
CA ALA A 568 -16.45 -10.91 1.97
C ALA A 568 -17.01 -9.86 1.01
N ARG A 569 -18.12 -9.22 1.37
CA ARG A 569 -18.73 -8.12 0.62
C ARG A 569 -17.74 -7.00 0.35
N PHE A 570 -17.10 -6.51 1.42
CA PHE A 570 -16.16 -5.40 1.32
C PHE A 570 -14.94 -5.79 0.47
N TYR A 571 -14.40 -6.98 0.67
CA TYR A 571 -13.26 -7.49 -0.10
C TYR A 571 -13.60 -7.60 -1.59
N ILE A 572 -14.82 -7.99 -1.94
CA ILE A 572 -15.29 -8.00 -3.34
C ILE A 572 -15.37 -6.58 -3.89
N LEU A 573 -16.04 -5.65 -3.20
CA LEU A 573 -16.22 -4.29 -3.71
C LEU A 573 -14.89 -3.54 -3.84
N HIS A 574 -14.02 -3.62 -2.83
CA HIS A 574 -12.75 -2.88 -2.80
C HIS A 574 -11.58 -3.67 -3.43
N GLY A 575 -11.41 -4.93 -3.05
CA GLY A 575 -10.24 -5.75 -3.43
C GLY A 575 -10.34 -6.31 -4.85
N VAL A 576 -11.52 -6.86 -5.20
CA VAL A 576 -11.77 -7.55 -6.48
C VAL A 576 -12.24 -6.56 -7.55
N LEU A 577 -13.27 -5.77 -7.26
CA LEU A 577 -13.87 -4.81 -8.19
C LEU A 577 -13.14 -3.47 -8.26
N LYS A 578 -12.10 -3.27 -7.45
CA LYS A 578 -11.31 -2.02 -7.38
C LYS A 578 -12.15 -0.78 -7.10
N GLY A 579 -13.28 -0.96 -6.40
CA GLY A 579 -14.08 0.14 -5.91
C GLY A 579 -13.27 0.95 -4.89
N PHE A 580 -13.24 2.26 -5.08
CA PHE A 580 -12.59 3.17 -4.16
C PHE A 580 -13.61 4.01 -3.42
N THR A 581 -13.15 4.57 -2.32
CA THR A 581 -13.89 5.48 -1.45
C THR A 581 -13.00 6.68 -1.21
N VAL A 582 -13.59 7.85 -0.95
CA VAL A 582 -12.82 9.06 -0.65
C VAL A 582 -11.94 8.82 0.57
N ARG A 583 -10.62 8.93 0.38
CA ARG A 583 -9.66 8.82 1.47
C ARG A 583 -9.87 9.95 2.47
N TYR A 584 -9.93 9.58 3.73
CA TYR A 584 -10.13 10.50 4.84
C TYR A 584 -9.24 10.10 6.02
N GLN A 585 -8.30 10.99 6.32
CA GLN A 585 -7.44 10.85 7.49
C GLN A 585 -8.02 11.64 8.67
N PRO A 586 -8.53 10.97 9.71
CA PRO A 586 -9.07 11.63 10.88
C PRO A 586 -7.96 12.37 11.63
N SER A 587 -8.21 13.63 12.02
CA SER A 587 -7.25 14.42 12.81
C SER A 587 -6.96 13.80 14.17
N THR A 588 -7.95 13.12 14.77
CA THR A 588 -7.85 12.53 16.11
C THR A 588 -8.57 11.19 16.19
N PRO A 589 -8.00 10.08 15.68
CA PRO A 589 -8.69 8.80 15.65
C PRO A 589 -8.86 8.19 17.05
N TYR A 590 -10.09 7.79 17.38
CA TYR A 590 -10.44 6.97 18.53
C TYR A 590 -11.28 5.77 18.09
N TYR A 591 -10.69 4.58 18.09
CA TYR A 591 -11.37 3.35 17.67
C TYR A 591 -12.08 2.70 18.85
N LEU A 592 -13.31 2.24 18.61
CA LEU A 592 -13.94 1.27 19.52
C LEU A 592 -13.10 -0.02 19.47
N SER A 593 -12.39 -0.30 20.55
CA SER A 593 -11.42 -1.39 20.63
C SER A 593 -11.53 -2.14 21.95
N SER A 594 -10.87 -3.30 22.01
CA SER A 594 -10.70 -4.09 23.23
C SER A 594 -9.85 -3.42 24.31
N ILE A 595 -9.44 -2.15 24.11
CA ILE A 595 -8.66 -1.33 25.05
C ILE A 595 -9.48 -0.10 25.48
N ASP A 596 -10.73 0.05 25.03
CA ASP A 596 -11.61 1.13 25.50
C ASP A 596 -11.83 1.00 27.03
N PRO A 597 -11.45 2.00 27.85
CA PRO A 597 -11.51 1.87 29.31
C PRO A 597 -12.93 1.77 29.87
N TYR A 598 -13.95 2.17 29.11
CA TYR A 598 -15.35 2.10 29.52
C TYR A 598 -16.05 0.83 29.03
N LEU A 599 -15.70 0.37 27.82
CA LEU A 599 -16.40 -0.73 27.15
C LEU A 599 -15.57 -2.03 27.05
N SER A 600 -14.28 -2.03 27.41
CA SER A 600 -13.39 -3.16 27.16
C SER A 600 -12.94 -3.97 28.38
N ASN A 601 -12.62 -5.23 28.06
CA ASN A 601 -12.20 -6.37 28.90
C ASN A 601 -13.31 -7.27 29.50
N LYS A 602 -14.61 -6.98 29.36
CA LYS A 602 -15.68 -7.87 29.87
C LYS A 602 -16.77 -8.28 28.87
N TYR A 603 -16.93 -7.55 27.75
CA TYR A 603 -18.07 -7.74 26.85
C TYR A 603 -17.73 -7.86 25.36
N SER A 604 -16.54 -7.43 24.96
CA SER A 604 -16.11 -7.46 23.56
C SER A 604 -15.59 -8.86 23.22
N THR A 605 -16.31 -9.57 22.35
CA THR A 605 -15.81 -10.78 21.66
C THR A 605 -15.05 -10.42 20.38
N THR A 606 -14.73 -9.14 20.19
CA THR A 606 -14.31 -8.58 18.91
C THR A 606 -12.88 -9.01 18.61
N THR A 607 -12.74 -10.00 17.73
CA THR A 607 -11.48 -10.28 17.03
C THR A 607 -11.14 -9.07 16.16
N SER A 608 -9.87 -8.90 15.78
CA SER A 608 -9.42 -7.74 15.00
C SER A 608 -10.07 -7.71 13.61
N HIS A 609 -11.24 -7.07 13.50
CA HIS A 609 -11.95 -6.87 12.23
C HIS A 609 -11.40 -5.65 11.49
N ARG A 610 -11.44 -5.70 10.14
CA ARG A 610 -10.99 -4.60 9.27
C ARG A 610 -11.86 -3.34 9.40
N ILE A 611 -13.18 -3.52 9.46
CA ILE A 611 -14.16 -2.44 9.61
C ILE A 611 -14.45 -2.23 11.11
N LYS A 612 -14.24 -1.01 11.59
CA LYS A 612 -14.42 -0.64 13.01
C LYS A 612 -15.24 0.65 13.14
N LEU A 613 -15.75 0.91 14.34
CA LEU A 613 -16.31 2.21 14.68
C LEU A 613 -15.19 3.16 15.11
N LEU A 614 -15.11 4.32 14.46
CA LEU A 614 -14.16 5.39 14.73
C LEU A 614 -14.91 6.65 15.20
N SER A 615 -14.39 7.30 16.23
CA SER A 615 -14.73 8.68 16.55
C SER A 615 -13.52 9.60 16.39
N GLU A 616 -13.75 10.82 15.92
CA GLU A 616 -12.74 11.89 15.94
C GLU A 616 -12.71 12.63 17.27
N THR A 617 -13.74 12.46 18.10
CA THR A 617 -13.75 13.03 19.45
C THR A 617 -13.14 12.02 20.40
N LYS A 618 -12.12 12.46 21.16
CA LYS A 618 -11.47 11.64 22.17
C LYS A 618 -12.27 11.68 23.47
N PRO A 619 -12.45 10.55 24.18
CA PRO A 619 -13.09 10.56 25.49
C PRO A 619 -12.23 11.30 26.51
N TYR A 620 -12.84 11.86 27.56
CA TYR A 620 -12.15 12.68 28.55
C TYR A 620 -10.97 11.93 29.19
N ILE A 621 -11.11 10.63 29.40
CA ILE A 621 -10.13 9.74 30.05
C ILE A 621 -8.77 9.65 29.32
N VAL A 622 -8.73 9.87 28.00
CA VAL A 622 -7.47 9.86 27.23
C VAL A 622 -6.95 11.27 26.94
N THR A 623 -7.59 12.30 27.50
CA THR A 623 -7.21 13.70 27.35
C THR A 623 -6.66 14.26 28.65
N HIS A 624 -5.99 15.42 28.58
CA HIS A 624 -5.49 16.12 29.77
C HIS A 624 -6.62 16.66 30.68
N TYR A 625 -7.88 16.66 30.21
CA TYR A 625 -9.06 16.99 31.01
C TYR A 625 -9.54 15.84 31.90
N GLN A 626 -8.85 14.70 31.91
CA GLN A 626 -9.23 13.54 32.74
C GLN A 626 -9.29 13.83 34.25
N ALA A 627 -8.60 14.88 34.72
CA ALA A 627 -8.53 15.26 36.13
C ALA A 627 -8.93 16.72 36.32
N MET A 628 -9.88 16.97 37.20
CA MET A 628 -10.44 18.29 37.52
C MET A 628 -10.12 18.68 38.96
N LYS A 629 -9.85 19.96 39.20
CA LYS A 629 -9.62 20.48 40.55
C LYS A 629 -10.93 20.65 41.31
N ILE A 630 -10.92 20.24 42.58
CA ILE A 630 -12.12 20.21 43.44
C ILE A 630 -12.90 21.54 43.52
N PRO A 631 -12.25 22.73 43.57
CA PRO A 631 -12.98 24.01 43.64
C PRO A 631 -13.95 24.25 42.48
N PHE A 632 -13.61 23.72 41.30
CA PHE A 632 -14.37 23.91 40.06
C PHE A 632 -15.23 22.69 39.71
N SER A 633 -15.23 21.68 40.58
CA SER A 633 -15.93 20.42 40.35
C SER A 633 -17.42 20.52 40.73
N THR A 634 -18.29 20.32 39.76
CA THR A 634 -19.73 20.10 39.94
C THR A 634 -20.08 18.67 39.54
N GLU A 635 -21.24 18.18 39.98
CA GLU A 635 -21.70 16.84 39.60
C GLU A 635 -21.81 16.69 38.07
N SER A 636 -22.29 17.74 37.39
CA SER A 636 -22.43 17.78 35.93
C SER A 636 -21.09 17.75 35.18
N ASN A 637 -20.02 18.28 35.79
CA ASN A 637 -18.71 18.41 35.15
C ASN A 637 -17.80 17.22 35.47
N VAL A 638 -18.09 16.48 36.56
CA VAL A 638 -17.39 15.25 36.93
C VAL A 638 -18.03 14.03 36.28
N CYS A 639 -19.36 13.97 36.22
CA CYS A 639 -20.11 12.92 35.53
C CYS A 639 -20.65 13.46 34.20
N VAL A 640 -19.85 13.36 33.14
CA VAL A 640 -20.17 13.89 31.83
C VAL A 640 -20.87 12.87 30.94
N ARG A 641 -21.62 13.35 29.95
CA ARG A 641 -22.26 12.51 28.94
C ARG A 641 -21.24 12.00 27.93
N ASN A 642 -21.61 10.97 27.18
CA ASN A 642 -20.76 10.42 26.12
C ASN A 642 -20.54 11.48 25.02
N GLY A 643 -19.29 11.85 24.79
CA GLY A 643 -18.89 12.79 23.75
C GLY A 643 -18.50 12.12 22.42
N LEU A 644 -18.63 10.79 22.31
CA LEU A 644 -18.13 10.03 21.16
C LEU A 644 -19.15 10.02 20.02
N HIS A 645 -18.67 10.36 18.83
CA HIS A 645 -19.42 10.29 17.59
C HIS A 645 -18.83 9.19 16.71
N TYR A 646 -19.38 7.98 16.82
CA TYR A 646 -18.91 6.82 16.08
C TYR A 646 -19.40 6.83 14.63
N ARG A 647 -18.50 6.46 13.70
CA ARG A 647 -18.77 6.23 12.29
C ARG A 647 -18.05 4.96 11.82
N TYR A 648 -18.63 4.23 10.88
CA TYR A 648 -17.97 3.06 10.29
C TYR A 648 -16.77 3.50 9.46
N TYR A 649 -15.59 3.03 9.87
CA TYR A 649 -14.32 3.35 9.25
C TYR A 649 -13.55 2.07 8.91
N ASP A 650 -12.98 2.02 7.70
CA ASP A 650 -12.01 1.01 7.33
C ASP A 650 -10.59 1.55 7.52
N ALA A 651 -9.84 0.92 8.42
CA ALA A 651 -8.43 1.26 8.64
C ALA A 651 -7.54 0.87 7.46
N GLY A 652 -7.96 -0.09 6.62
CA GLY A 652 -7.20 -0.52 5.44
C GLY A 652 -7.30 0.45 4.25
N SER A 653 -8.46 1.03 3.99
CA SER A 653 -8.68 2.01 2.91
C SER A 653 -8.60 3.48 3.36
N GLU A 654 -8.40 3.72 4.67
CA GLU A 654 -8.44 5.04 5.30
C GLU A 654 -9.70 5.82 4.93
N SER A 655 -10.88 5.23 5.07
CA SER A 655 -12.13 5.85 4.60
C SER A 655 -13.38 5.48 5.41
N TYR A 656 -14.40 6.33 5.33
CA TYR A 656 -15.72 6.07 5.92
C TYR A 656 -16.61 5.28 4.96
N LEU A 657 -17.31 4.26 5.46
CA LEU A 657 -18.18 3.40 4.61
C LEU A 657 -19.50 4.08 4.19
N SER A 658 -19.85 5.21 4.80
CA SER A 658 -21.10 5.93 4.53
C SER A 658 -21.12 6.64 3.17
N SER A 659 -19.97 6.80 2.51
CA SER A 659 -19.87 7.53 1.23
C SER A 659 -20.25 6.69 -0.01
N GLY A 660 -20.56 5.40 0.15
CA GLY A 660 -20.70 4.49 -0.99
C GLY A 660 -19.36 4.19 -1.68
N PHE A 661 -19.37 3.21 -2.58
CA PHE A 661 -18.21 2.88 -3.43
C PHE A 661 -18.38 3.53 -4.79
N GLU A 662 -17.30 4.13 -5.29
CA GLU A 662 -17.17 4.55 -6.68
C GLU A 662 -16.32 3.53 -7.42
N PHE A 663 -16.71 3.18 -8.65
CA PHE A 663 -16.00 2.23 -9.49
C PHE A 663 -15.39 2.95 -10.68
N ASP A 664 -14.08 2.81 -10.86
CA ASP A 664 -13.39 3.33 -12.03
C ASP A 664 -13.51 2.36 -13.23
N LYS A 665 -12.97 2.78 -14.36
CA LYS A 665 -12.88 2.01 -15.61
C LYS A 665 -11.88 0.85 -15.54
N GLU A 666 -11.09 0.72 -14.48
CA GLU A 666 -10.02 -0.28 -14.35
C GLU A 666 -10.52 -1.71 -14.58
N MET A 667 -11.50 -2.17 -13.80
CA MET A 667 -12.03 -3.53 -13.93
C MET A 667 -12.81 -3.77 -15.22
N PRO A 668 -13.71 -2.87 -15.65
CA PRO A 668 -14.29 -2.91 -17.00
C PRO A 668 -13.26 -3.05 -18.13
N LEU A 669 -12.13 -2.34 -18.06
CA LEU A 669 -11.03 -2.43 -19.02
C LEU A 669 -10.25 -3.74 -18.90
N ALA A 670 -10.03 -4.23 -17.68
CA ALA A 670 -9.35 -5.50 -17.43
C ALA A 670 -10.13 -6.71 -18.00
N CYS A 671 -11.46 -6.63 -18.01
CA CYS A 671 -12.34 -7.61 -18.67
C CYS A 671 -12.58 -7.30 -20.17
N THR A 672 -11.82 -6.38 -20.76
CA THR A 672 -11.88 -6.07 -22.19
C THR A 672 -10.63 -6.58 -22.88
N TYR A 673 -10.74 -7.10 -24.11
CA TYR A 673 -9.56 -7.39 -24.92
C TYR A 673 -8.76 -6.11 -25.17
N ARG A 674 -7.50 -6.08 -24.71
CA ARG A 674 -6.58 -4.98 -25.00
C ARG A 674 -6.25 -4.95 -26.49
N LEU A 675 -6.34 -3.77 -27.07
CA LEU A 675 -6.00 -3.56 -28.46
C LEU A 675 -4.51 -3.27 -28.62
N THR A 676 -3.96 -3.53 -29.81
CA THR A 676 -2.61 -3.10 -30.14
C THR A 676 -2.51 -1.58 -30.05
N ARG A 677 -1.30 -1.05 -29.86
CA ARG A 677 -1.06 0.40 -29.70
C ARG A 677 -1.66 1.23 -30.84
N GLU A 678 -1.69 0.68 -32.06
CA GLU A 678 -2.25 1.32 -33.25
C GLU A 678 -3.80 1.39 -33.22
N ALA A 679 -4.43 0.48 -32.48
CA ALA A 679 -5.89 0.33 -32.38
C ALA A 679 -6.46 0.88 -31.06
N GLN A 680 -5.63 1.43 -30.18
CA GLN A 680 -6.03 1.93 -28.87
C GLN A 680 -7.14 3.00 -28.92
N VAL A 681 -7.22 3.76 -30.03
CA VAL A 681 -8.27 4.76 -30.29
C VAL A 681 -9.67 4.16 -30.22
N PHE A 682 -9.81 2.87 -30.54
CA PHE A 682 -11.10 2.18 -30.53
C PHE A 682 -11.54 1.74 -29.14
N GLU A 683 -10.65 1.65 -28.14
CA GLU A 683 -10.98 1.15 -26.78
C GLU A 683 -12.13 1.93 -26.13
N LYS A 684 -12.19 3.25 -26.36
CA LYS A 684 -13.25 4.13 -25.85
C LYS A 684 -14.65 3.79 -26.37
N PHE A 685 -14.75 3.14 -27.53
CA PHE A 685 -16.01 2.70 -28.12
C PHE A 685 -16.40 1.27 -27.68
N ILE A 686 -15.42 0.48 -27.20
CA ILE A 686 -15.67 -0.88 -26.69
C ILE A 686 -16.09 -0.82 -25.22
N LEU A 687 -15.51 0.10 -24.44
CA LEU A 687 -15.73 0.23 -23.01
C LEU A 687 -17.18 0.63 -22.68
N ARG A 688 -17.78 -0.09 -21.72
CA ARG A 688 -19.08 0.24 -21.12
C ARG A 688 -18.92 0.40 -19.62
N THR A 689 -19.55 1.43 -19.08
CA THR A 689 -19.55 1.74 -17.65
C THR A 689 -20.98 1.79 -17.14
N GLU A 690 -21.16 1.73 -15.83
CA GLU A 690 -22.49 1.85 -15.19
C GLU A 690 -23.22 3.15 -15.61
N SER A 691 -22.47 4.23 -15.81
CA SER A 691 -22.98 5.52 -16.28
C SER A 691 -23.27 5.58 -17.79
N ALA A 692 -22.81 4.61 -18.58
CA ALA A 692 -22.91 4.60 -20.05
C ALA A 692 -23.05 3.16 -20.58
N LEU A 693 -24.20 2.55 -20.34
CA LEU A 693 -24.51 1.16 -20.69
C LEU A 693 -24.46 0.88 -22.21
N ASP A 694 -24.81 1.88 -23.03
CA ASP A 694 -24.77 1.80 -24.50
C ASP A 694 -23.40 2.12 -25.11
N GLY A 695 -22.42 2.47 -24.28
CA GLY A 695 -21.13 3.02 -24.70
C GLY A 695 -21.23 4.48 -25.13
N GLN A 696 -20.27 4.92 -25.95
CA GLN A 696 -20.23 6.28 -26.48
C GLN A 696 -21.33 6.50 -27.54
N PRO A 697 -21.90 7.71 -27.66
CA PRO A 697 -22.91 8.00 -28.68
C PRO A 697 -22.32 8.01 -30.09
N PRO A 698 -23.12 7.76 -31.15
CA PRO A 698 -22.65 7.76 -32.54
C PRO A 698 -21.95 9.06 -32.95
N ASN A 699 -22.38 10.21 -32.42
CA ASN A 699 -21.77 11.51 -32.68
C ASN A 699 -20.29 11.57 -32.23
N ALA A 700 -19.89 10.78 -31.24
CA ALA A 700 -18.49 10.71 -30.80
C ALA A 700 -17.58 10.06 -31.85
N VAL A 701 -18.10 9.17 -32.70
CA VAL A 701 -17.35 8.62 -33.84
C VAL A 701 -17.05 9.72 -34.85
N LEU A 702 -18.07 10.52 -35.19
CA LEU A 702 -17.92 11.64 -36.13
C LEU A 702 -16.99 12.73 -35.58
N ALA A 703 -17.07 13.01 -34.28
CA ALA A 703 -16.25 14.03 -33.63
C ALA A 703 -14.78 13.63 -33.44
N SER A 704 -14.44 12.34 -33.57
CA SER A 704 -13.07 11.84 -33.35
C SER A 704 -12.39 11.33 -34.63
N GLN A 705 -12.80 11.85 -35.78
CA GLN A 705 -12.20 11.54 -37.09
C GLN A 705 -10.74 12.01 -37.19
N ASP A 706 -10.37 13.05 -36.44
CA ASP A 706 -9.01 13.57 -36.28
C ASP A 706 -8.08 12.57 -35.57
N ALA A 707 -8.63 11.68 -34.75
CA ALA A 707 -7.89 10.64 -34.06
C ALA A 707 -7.69 9.36 -34.90
N CYS A 708 -8.06 9.36 -36.18
CA CYS A 708 -7.89 8.21 -37.07
C CYS A 708 -6.40 7.84 -37.22
N PRO A 709 -5.98 6.59 -36.94
CA PRO A 709 -4.60 6.17 -37.13
C PRO A 709 -4.14 6.33 -38.58
N ALA A 710 -2.88 6.72 -38.81
CA ALA A 710 -2.34 6.94 -40.16
C ALA A 710 -2.40 5.69 -41.06
N ARG A 711 -2.46 4.51 -40.45
CA ARG A 711 -2.61 3.23 -41.14
C ARG A 711 -4.05 2.87 -41.45
N VAL A 712 -5.09 3.55 -40.97
CA VAL A 712 -6.50 3.17 -41.21
C VAL A 712 -7.16 4.24 -42.09
N THR A 713 -7.92 3.85 -43.10
CA THR A 713 -8.68 4.83 -43.89
C THR A 713 -9.82 5.41 -43.08
N LEU A 714 -10.23 6.64 -43.37
CA LEU A 714 -11.30 7.30 -42.63
C LEU A 714 -12.63 6.53 -42.69
N GLU A 715 -12.89 5.85 -43.81
CA GLU A 715 -14.07 5.01 -44.01
C GLU A 715 -14.01 3.73 -43.16
N GLU A 716 -12.86 3.04 -43.14
CA GLU A 716 -12.62 1.91 -42.24
C GLU A 716 -12.75 2.31 -40.76
N TYR A 717 -12.25 3.50 -40.37
CA TYR A 717 -12.38 4.00 -39.01
C TYR A 717 -13.83 4.20 -38.60
N LYS A 718 -14.64 4.81 -39.48
CA LYS A 718 -16.08 5.01 -39.25
C LYS A 718 -16.81 3.68 -39.13
N GLU A 719 -16.54 2.73 -40.02
CA GLU A 719 -17.14 1.40 -39.99
C GLU A 719 -16.79 0.66 -38.69
N LEU A 720 -15.50 0.56 -38.35
CA LEU A 720 -15.03 -0.14 -37.15
C LEU A 720 -15.59 0.46 -35.86
N ALA A 721 -15.64 1.80 -35.75
CA ALA A 721 -16.19 2.46 -34.58
C ALA A 721 -17.73 2.34 -34.51
N THR A 722 -18.42 2.32 -35.64
CA THR A 722 -19.90 2.25 -35.70
C THR A 722 -20.44 0.85 -35.41
N VAL A 723 -19.69 -0.20 -35.78
CA VAL A 723 -20.01 -1.60 -35.46
C VAL A 723 -20.05 -1.85 -33.94
N LEU A 724 -19.36 -1.02 -33.15
CA LEU A 724 -19.26 -1.16 -31.70
C LEU A 724 -20.37 -0.43 -30.92
N LEU A 725 -21.22 0.35 -31.59
CA LEU A 725 -22.25 1.19 -30.94
C LEU A 725 -23.53 0.43 -30.57
N GLY A 726 -23.96 0.57 -29.31
CA GLY A 726 -25.28 0.15 -28.81
C GLY A 726 -25.41 -1.35 -28.56
N HIS A 727 -25.83 -1.75 -27.36
CA HIS A 727 -25.83 -3.17 -26.98
C HIS A 727 -26.91 -4.03 -27.67
N HIS A 728 -28.01 -3.42 -28.11
CA HIS A 728 -29.13 -4.11 -28.77
C HIS A 728 -29.07 -4.14 -30.31
N VAL A 729 -28.31 -3.24 -30.95
CA VAL A 729 -28.33 -3.06 -32.44
C VAL A 729 -27.08 -3.66 -33.11
N GLN A 730 -26.15 -4.16 -32.30
CA GLN A 730 -24.84 -4.63 -32.73
C GLN A 730 -24.88 -5.81 -33.70
N CYS A 731 -25.82 -6.76 -33.56
CA CYS A 731 -25.83 -7.94 -34.43
C CYS A 731 -26.30 -7.62 -35.86
N SER A 732 -27.27 -6.72 -36.02
CA SER A 732 -27.81 -6.35 -37.33
C SER A 732 -26.79 -5.59 -38.18
N LYS A 733 -25.95 -4.75 -37.55
CA LYS A 733 -24.89 -3.98 -38.23
C LYS A 733 -23.70 -4.86 -38.70
N ARG A 734 -23.45 -5.99 -38.04
CA ARG A 734 -22.31 -6.88 -38.35
C ARG A 734 -22.45 -7.64 -39.67
N LEU A 735 -23.68 -8.04 -40.03
CA LEU A 735 -23.96 -8.73 -41.29
C LEU A 735 -23.51 -7.91 -42.51
N TRP A 736 -23.56 -6.58 -42.42
CA TRP A 736 -23.14 -5.65 -43.46
C TRP A 736 -21.60 -5.52 -43.58
N SER A 737 -20.86 -5.50 -42.47
CA SER A 737 -19.41 -5.24 -42.49
C SER A 737 -18.53 -6.39 -43.02
N PHE A 738 -19.04 -7.62 -43.09
CA PHE A 738 -18.29 -8.76 -43.68
C PHE A 738 -18.17 -8.68 -45.21
N HIS A 739 -18.97 -7.85 -45.87
CA HIS A 739 -18.99 -7.74 -47.33
C HIS A 739 -17.89 -6.82 -47.89
N SER A 740 -17.32 -5.92 -47.10
CA SER A 740 -16.22 -5.07 -47.54
C SER A 740 -14.89 -5.80 -47.35
N ALA A 741 -14.38 -6.39 -48.44
CA ALA A 741 -13.13 -7.15 -48.52
C ALA A 741 -11.84 -6.34 -48.23
N SER A 742 -11.95 -5.15 -47.62
CA SER A 742 -10.84 -4.22 -47.37
C SER A 742 -10.36 -4.18 -45.91
N ILE A 743 -11.08 -4.78 -44.96
CA ILE A 743 -10.74 -4.61 -43.53
C ILE A 743 -9.47 -5.39 -43.17
N ARG A 744 -8.36 -4.66 -43.01
CA ARG A 744 -7.01 -5.19 -42.81
C ARG A 744 -6.82 -6.02 -41.53
N ARG A 745 -5.83 -6.92 -41.63
CA ARG A 745 -5.57 -8.15 -40.87
C ARG A 745 -5.28 -7.98 -39.36
N ASP A 746 -5.10 -6.75 -38.86
CA ASP A 746 -4.51 -6.53 -37.53
C ASP A 746 -5.45 -5.93 -36.47
N LEU A 747 -6.62 -5.39 -36.87
CA LEU A 747 -7.52 -4.64 -35.97
C LEU A 747 -8.82 -5.38 -35.55
N LEU A 748 -9.15 -6.48 -36.23
CA LEU A 748 -10.42 -7.21 -36.10
C LEU A 748 -10.55 -8.20 -34.91
N PRO A 749 -9.50 -8.90 -34.42
CA PRO A 749 -9.71 -10.03 -33.52
C PRO A 749 -10.32 -9.67 -32.16
N ALA A 750 -9.95 -8.54 -31.58
CA ALA A 750 -10.36 -8.18 -30.22
C ALA A 750 -11.75 -7.53 -30.13
N THR A 751 -12.19 -6.82 -31.16
CA THR A 751 -13.48 -6.12 -31.22
C THR A 751 -14.66 -7.05 -31.52
N MET A 752 -14.43 -8.12 -32.29
CA MET A 752 -15.47 -9.07 -32.72
C MET A 752 -15.86 -10.08 -31.64
N ILE A 753 -14.92 -10.48 -30.77
CA ILE A 753 -15.12 -11.57 -29.81
C ILE A 753 -16.00 -11.16 -28.61
N ARG A 754 -16.04 -9.86 -28.25
CA ARG A 754 -16.70 -9.40 -27.00
C ARG A 754 -18.24 -9.45 -27.02
N TYR A 755 -18.88 -9.32 -28.17
CA TYR A 755 -20.31 -8.95 -28.20
C TYR A 755 -21.18 -9.90 -29.01
N ALA A 756 -20.81 -11.17 -29.07
CA ALA A 756 -21.64 -12.25 -29.62
C ALA A 756 -22.77 -12.71 -28.65
N SER A 757 -23.21 -11.87 -27.71
CA SER A 757 -24.36 -12.16 -26.83
C SER A 757 -25.72 -12.14 -27.55
N PRO A 758 -25.99 -11.29 -28.57
CA PRO A 758 -27.27 -11.31 -29.25
C PRO A 758 -27.27 -12.12 -30.56
N ILE A 759 -26.32 -13.04 -30.81
CA ILE A 759 -26.41 -13.95 -32.00
C ILE A 759 -27.66 -14.85 -31.90
N ILE A 760 -28.20 -15.03 -30.69
CA ILE A 760 -29.48 -15.71 -30.41
C ILE A 760 -30.64 -15.15 -31.27
N TYR A 761 -30.59 -13.85 -31.65
CA TYR A 761 -31.67 -13.17 -32.37
C TYR A 761 -31.39 -12.97 -33.88
N CYS A 762 -30.32 -13.53 -34.44
CA CYS A 762 -29.98 -13.35 -35.85
C CYS A 762 -29.98 -14.66 -36.63
N ASN A 763 -30.42 -14.63 -37.89
CA ASN A 763 -30.19 -15.73 -38.84
C ASN A 763 -28.68 -15.91 -39.00
N ALA A 764 -28.13 -16.96 -38.38
CA ALA A 764 -26.70 -17.26 -38.39
C ALA A 764 -26.25 -18.00 -39.66
N THR A 765 -27.19 -18.43 -40.51
CA THR A 765 -26.93 -19.07 -41.82
C THR A 765 -26.05 -18.23 -42.76
N PRO A 766 -26.32 -16.93 -43.03
CA PRO A 766 -25.45 -16.08 -43.85
C PRO A 766 -24.08 -15.82 -43.24
N ILE A 767 -23.94 -15.92 -41.91
CA ILE A 767 -22.63 -15.77 -41.25
C ILE A 767 -21.73 -16.95 -41.65
N MET A 768 -22.26 -18.17 -41.64
CA MET A 768 -21.50 -19.36 -42.03
C MET A 768 -21.09 -19.38 -43.51
N SER A 769 -21.96 -18.91 -44.43
CA SER A 769 -21.58 -18.79 -45.85
C SER A 769 -20.46 -17.76 -46.07
N ASN A 770 -20.48 -16.66 -45.30
CA ASN A 770 -19.46 -15.63 -45.38
C ASN A 770 -18.12 -16.10 -44.78
N LEU A 771 -18.15 -16.82 -43.65
CA LEU A 771 -16.95 -17.40 -43.04
C LEU A 771 -16.27 -18.39 -44.00
N ASN A 772 -17.03 -19.24 -44.68
CA ASN A 772 -16.49 -20.16 -45.68
C ASN A 772 -15.84 -19.43 -46.86
N SER A 773 -16.46 -18.36 -47.36
CA SER A 773 -15.90 -17.53 -48.44
C SER A 773 -14.61 -16.84 -48.00
N ALA A 774 -14.57 -16.29 -46.78
CA ALA A 774 -13.39 -15.63 -46.23
C ALA A 774 -12.24 -16.63 -45.96
N LEU A 775 -12.56 -17.86 -45.53
CA LEU A 775 -11.57 -18.93 -45.34
C LEU A 775 -10.83 -19.24 -46.65
N GLN A 776 -11.55 -19.30 -47.78
CA GLN A 776 -10.93 -19.56 -49.09
C GLN A 776 -9.96 -18.47 -49.54
N GLN A 777 -10.17 -17.22 -49.13
CA GLN A 777 -9.26 -16.11 -49.43
C GLN A 777 -7.97 -16.14 -48.61
N VAL A 778 -8.05 -16.70 -47.40
CA VAL A 778 -6.97 -16.66 -46.41
C VAL A 778 -6.09 -17.92 -46.45
N LYS A 779 -6.61 -19.06 -46.92
CA LYS A 779 -5.98 -20.40 -46.79
C LYS A 779 -4.52 -20.51 -47.26
N GLU A 780 -4.08 -19.71 -48.23
CA GLU A 780 -2.71 -19.78 -48.79
C GLU A 780 -1.71 -18.85 -48.09
N ASN A 781 -2.17 -18.00 -47.17
CA ASN A 781 -1.33 -17.00 -46.52
C ASN A 781 -1.30 -17.16 -44.99
N TRP A 782 -0.24 -17.82 -44.51
CA TRP A 782 0.02 -17.97 -43.07
C TRP A 782 0.22 -16.64 -42.34
N GLU A 783 0.49 -15.50 -42.99
CA GLU A 783 0.55 -14.19 -42.31
C GLU A 783 -0.83 -13.71 -41.83
N SER A 784 -1.90 -14.37 -42.26
CA SER A 784 -3.28 -14.02 -41.91
C SER A 784 -3.80 -14.82 -40.69
N VAL A 785 -2.92 -15.32 -39.81
CA VAL A 785 -3.27 -16.07 -38.58
C VAL A 785 -4.32 -15.33 -37.74
N ASN A 786 -4.16 -14.01 -37.58
CA ASN A 786 -5.07 -13.18 -36.79
C ASN A 786 -6.51 -13.18 -37.34
N ALA A 787 -6.66 -13.15 -38.67
CA ALA A 787 -7.95 -13.20 -39.32
C ALA A 787 -8.61 -14.57 -39.12
N LEU A 788 -7.84 -15.65 -39.32
CA LEU A 788 -8.34 -17.02 -39.11
C LEU A 788 -8.72 -17.28 -37.64
N SER A 789 -7.95 -16.74 -36.68
CA SER A 789 -8.28 -16.78 -35.25
C SER A 789 -9.64 -16.13 -34.95
N ALA A 790 -9.94 -15.00 -35.56
CA ALA A 790 -11.24 -14.36 -35.43
C ALA A 790 -12.36 -15.23 -36.03
N PHE A 791 -12.15 -15.84 -37.19
CA PHE A 791 -13.14 -16.72 -37.82
C PHE A 791 -13.42 -17.98 -37.00
N VAL A 792 -12.38 -18.61 -36.45
CA VAL A 792 -12.50 -19.77 -35.55
C VAL A 792 -13.28 -19.39 -34.29
N ALA A 793 -12.97 -18.25 -33.67
CA ALA A 793 -13.68 -17.77 -32.49
C ALA A 793 -15.18 -17.51 -32.79
N ILE A 794 -15.52 -16.97 -33.96
CA ILE A 794 -16.91 -16.76 -34.38
C ILE A 794 -17.60 -18.10 -34.64
N ALA A 795 -16.96 -19.04 -35.34
CA ALA A 795 -17.53 -20.36 -35.63
C ALA A 795 -17.78 -21.16 -34.35
N ALA A 796 -16.82 -21.21 -33.42
CA ALA A 796 -16.98 -21.84 -32.11
C ALA A 796 -18.15 -21.21 -31.31
N ARG A 797 -18.31 -19.89 -31.44
CA ARG A 797 -19.40 -19.16 -30.79
C ARG A 797 -20.77 -19.41 -31.41
N VAL A 798 -20.86 -19.51 -32.74
CA VAL A 798 -22.10 -19.90 -33.44
C VAL A 798 -22.49 -21.32 -33.04
N LEU A 799 -21.53 -22.24 -32.96
CA LEU A 799 -21.74 -23.61 -32.51
C LEU A 799 -22.32 -23.67 -31.08
N SER A 800 -21.81 -22.81 -30.17
CA SER A 800 -22.29 -22.75 -28.78
C SER A 800 -23.74 -22.24 -28.65
N LEU A 801 -24.16 -21.34 -29.54
CA LEU A 801 -25.46 -20.65 -29.46
C LEU A 801 -26.54 -21.23 -30.38
N ASN A 802 -26.18 -21.94 -31.44
CA ASN A 802 -27.13 -22.38 -32.47
C ASN A 802 -26.88 -23.85 -32.86
N GLU A 803 -27.63 -24.74 -32.24
CA GLU A 803 -27.54 -26.19 -32.47
C GLU A 803 -27.91 -26.59 -33.91
N ALA A 804 -28.76 -25.83 -34.60
CA ALA A 804 -29.16 -26.13 -35.98
C ALA A 804 -28.01 -25.96 -37.00
N LEU A 805 -26.96 -25.21 -36.65
CA LEU A 805 -25.76 -25.01 -37.48
C LEU A 805 -24.57 -25.85 -37.03
N ARG A 806 -24.81 -26.90 -36.23
CA ARG A 806 -23.78 -27.79 -35.69
C ARG A 806 -22.88 -28.38 -36.78
N ASP A 807 -23.46 -29.08 -37.76
CA ASP A 807 -22.68 -29.77 -38.79
C ASP A 807 -21.88 -28.79 -39.69
N PRO A 808 -22.46 -27.68 -40.19
CA PRO A 808 -21.70 -26.66 -40.91
C PRO A 808 -20.54 -26.08 -40.10
N CYS A 809 -20.70 -25.88 -38.79
CA CYS A 809 -19.63 -25.37 -37.93
C CYS A 809 -18.51 -26.40 -37.75
N PHE A 810 -18.84 -27.69 -37.58
CA PHE A 810 -17.81 -28.73 -37.50
C PHE A 810 -17.01 -28.86 -38.78
N VAL A 811 -17.68 -28.84 -39.95
CA VAL A 811 -17.00 -28.87 -41.26
C VAL A 811 -16.06 -27.67 -41.39
N PHE A 812 -16.49 -26.47 -40.97
CA PHE A 812 -15.63 -25.28 -40.97
C PHE A 812 -14.42 -25.42 -40.04
N LEU A 813 -14.63 -25.85 -38.80
CA LEU A 813 -13.55 -26.02 -37.81
C LEU A 813 -12.55 -27.10 -38.26
N GLN A 814 -13.03 -28.18 -38.87
CA GLN A 814 -12.17 -29.22 -39.46
C GLN A 814 -11.36 -28.67 -40.64
N ALA A 815 -11.97 -27.90 -41.54
CA ALA A 815 -11.24 -27.25 -42.63
C ALA A 815 -10.17 -26.28 -42.09
N ALA A 816 -10.49 -25.49 -41.06
CA ALA A 816 -9.54 -24.61 -40.40
C ALA A 816 -8.38 -25.39 -39.76
N ARG A 817 -8.63 -26.54 -39.13
CA ARG A 817 -7.58 -27.44 -38.59
C ARG A 817 -6.59 -27.84 -39.65
N CYS A 818 -7.08 -28.38 -40.77
CA CYS A 818 -6.22 -28.83 -41.87
C CYS A 818 -5.33 -27.69 -42.37
N ILE A 819 -5.91 -26.51 -42.63
CA ILE A 819 -5.15 -25.32 -43.07
C ILE A 819 -4.07 -24.93 -42.05
N THR A 820 -4.41 -24.91 -40.75
CA THR A 820 -3.42 -24.58 -39.71
C THR A 820 -2.34 -25.64 -39.58
N ALA A 821 -2.65 -26.92 -39.79
CA ALA A 821 -1.67 -28.01 -39.77
C ALA A 821 -0.70 -27.93 -40.95
N ASP A 822 -1.20 -27.55 -42.14
CA ASP A 822 -0.39 -27.31 -43.33
C ASP A 822 0.55 -26.12 -43.10
N TRP A 823 0.01 -24.98 -42.63
CA TRP A 823 0.82 -23.81 -42.28
C TRP A 823 1.88 -24.11 -41.22
N LEU A 824 1.54 -24.92 -40.22
CA LEU A 824 2.46 -25.31 -39.17
C LEU A 824 3.62 -26.16 -39.73
N SER A 825 3.31 -27.07 -40.66
CA SER A 825 4.31 -27.90 -41.34
C SER A 825 5.24 -27.04 -42.21
N ASP A 826 4.68 -26.13 -43.01
CA ASP A 826 5.44 -25.19 -43.85
C ASP A 826 6.37 -24.28 -43.03
N LEU A 827 5.89 -23.75 -41.89
CA LEU A 827 6.68 -22.88 -41.03
C LEU A 827 7.83 -23.65 -40.35
N ARG A 828 7.60 -24.91 -39.93
CA ARG A 828 8.67 -25.75 -39.37
C ARG A 828 9.71 -26.11 -40.45
N GLU A 829 9.29 -26.37 -41.68
CA GLU A 829 10.22 -26.62 -42.78
C GLU A 829 11.05 -25.37 -43.12
N LYS A 830 10.42 -24.19 -43.20
CA LYS A 830 11.13 -22.91 -43.40
C LYS A 830 12.09 -22.60 -42.27
N ALA A 831 11.70 -22.85 -41.01
CA ALA A 831 12.60 -22.72 -39.86
C ALA A 831 13.77 -23.71 -39.93
N TYR A 832 13.55 -24.91 -40.47
CA TYR A 832 14.59 -25.91 -40.68
C TYR A 832 15.60 -25.45 -41.75
N LEU A 833 15.12 -24.92 -42.88
CA LEU A 833 15.93 -24.47 -44.02
C LEU A 833 16.70 -23.16 -43.78
N ALA A 834 16.25 -22.30 -42.86
CA ALA A 834 16.87 -21.01 -42.51
C ALA A 834 18.16 -21.17 -41.66
N MET A 835 19.12 -22.00 -42.10
CA MET A 835 20.32 -22.38 -41.33
C MET A 835 21.32 -21.23 -41.11
N ASN A 836 21.36 -20.25 -42.00
CA ASN A 836 22.38 -19.18 -41.99
C ASN A 836 21.84 -17.81 -41.50
N ASN A 837 20.54 -17.69 -41.26
CA ASN A 837 19.92 -16.44 -40.80
C ASN A 837 19.10 -16.67 -39.52
N TYR A 838 19.74 -16.45 -38.37
CA TYR A 838 19.13 -16.63 -37.05
C TYR A 838 17.87 -15.77 -36.83
N ALA A 839 17.79 -14.59 -37.47
CA ALA A 839 16.63 -13.70 -37.34
C ALA A 839 15.38 -14.30 -38.01
N ASP A 840 15.51 -14.77 -39.25
CA ASP A 840 14.41 -15.39 -40.01
C ASP A 840 13.94 -16.68 -39.32
N ARG A 841 14.87 -17.51 -38.83
CA ARG A 841 14.54 -18.72 -38.07
C ARG A 841 13.71 -18.40 -36.84
N THR A 842 14.16 -17.43 -36.04
CA THR A 842 13.46 -17.03 -34.81
C THR A 842 12.04 -16.55 -35.14
N GLN A 843 11.87 -15.80 -36.24
CA GLN A 843 10.56 -15.37 -36.72
C GLN A 843 9.65 -16.55 -37.11
N PHE A 844 10.17 -17.52 -37.88
CA PHE A 844 9.38 -18.70 -38.27
C PHE A 844 8.98 -19.57 -37.07
N VAL A 845 9.87 -19.76 -36.10
CA VAL A 845 9.55 -20.47 -34.85
C VAL A 845 8.46 -19.74 -34.08
N SER A 846 8.59 -18.41 -33.90
CA SER A 846 7.56 -17.60 -33.24
C SER A 846 6.18 -17.70 -33.91
N ARG A 847 6.14 -17.66 -35.26
CA ARG A 847 4.89 -17.83 -36.01
C ARG A 847 4.34 -19.25 -35.93
N SER A 848 5.20 -20.26 -35.89
CA SER A 848 4.79 -21.66 -35.75
C SER A 848 4.04 -21.89 -34.42
N ILE A 849 4.50 -21.27 -33.32
CA ILE A 849 3.83 -21.32 -32.00
C ILE A 849 2.44 -20.67 -32.06
N GLU A 850 2.32 -19.51 -32.71
CA GLU A 850 1.05 -18.81 -32.87
C GLU A 850 0.04 -19.63 -33.69
N VAL A 851 0.49 -20.25 -34.78
CA VAL A 851 -0.32 -21.15 -35.61
C VAL A 851 -0.69 -22.43 -34.86
N ALA A 852 0.22 -23.00 -34.06
CA ALA A 852 -0.08 -24.16 -33.23
C ALA A 852 -1.15 -23.85 -32.19
N LEU A 853 -1.06 -22.70 -31.50
CA LEU A 853 -2.09 -22.22 -30.59
C LEU A 853 -3.44 -21.99 -31.29
N LEU A 854 -3.43 -21.46 -32.52
CA LEU A 854 -4.64 -21.35 -33.33
C LEU A 854 -5.21 -22.72 -33.69
N CYS A 855 -4.38 -23.67 -34.08
CA CYS A 855 -4.78 -25.05 -34.36
C CYS A 855 -5.48 -25.66 -33.14
N ILE A 856 -4.88 -25.54 -31.95
CA ILE A 856 -5.48 -25.97 -30.68
C ILE A 856 -6.83 -25.27 -30.44
N SER A 857 -6.94 -23.98 -30.71
CA SER A 857 -8.20 -23.23 -30.49
C SER A 857 -9.37 -23.70 -31.36
N THR A 858 -9.13 -24.41 -32.47
CA THR A 858 -10.21 -25.01 -33.28
C THR A 858 -10.93 -26.19 -32.59
N PHE A 859 -10.30 -26.74 -31.54
CA PHE A 859 -10.85 -27.79 -30.69
C PHE A 859 -11.54 -27.22 -29.44
N ASP A 860 -11.42 -25.91 -29.20
CA ASP A 860 -11.98 -25.22 -28.02
C ASP A 860 -13.48 -24.95 -28.19
N VAL A 861 -14.28 -26.01 -28.09
CA VAL A 861 -15.74 -26.01 -28.14
C VAL A 861 -16.35 -26.34 -26.78
N ASP A 862 -17.67 -26.24 -26.60
CA ASP A 862 -18.36 -26.64 -25.35
C ASP A 862 -18.11 -28.13 -25.00
N ASP A 863 -18.11 -28.48 -23.70
CA ASP A 863 -17.81 -29.84 -23.21
C ASP A 863 -18.68 -30.92 -23.89
N ARG A 864 -19.94 -30.60 -24.18
CA ARG A 864 -20.91 -31.48 -24.86
C ARG A 864 -20.48 -31.93 -26.26
N TYR A 865 -19.57 -31.20 -26.90
CA TYR A 865 -19.12 -31.45 -28.27
C TYR A 865 -17.65 -31.90 -28.34
N LEU A 866 -16.94 -31.92 -27.21
CA LEU A 866 -15.50 -32.18 -27.16
C LEU A 866 -15.16 -33.58 -27.69
N ASP A 867 -15.86 -34.61 -27.22
CA ASP A 867 -15.69 -36.00 -27.67
C ASP A 867 -15.93 -36.16 -29.18
N THR A 868 -16.95 -35.47 -29.72
CA THR A 868 -17.25 -35.52 -31.16
C THR A 868 -16.22 -34.77 -32.01
N THR A 869 -15.49 -33.84 -31.40
CA THR A 869 -14.50 -33.00 -32.07
C THR A 869 -13.12 -33.65 -32.06
N ILE A 870 -12.79 -34.37 -30.99
CA ILE A 870 -11.51 -35.06 -30.80
C ILE A 870 -11.67 -36.51 -31.27
N GLY A 871 -11.68 -36.69 -32.60
CA GLY A 871 -11.63 -38.01 -33.25
C GLY A 871 -10.22 -38.62 -33.23
N SER A 872 -10.06 -39.82 -33.80
CA SER A 872 -8.77 -40.55 -33.77
C SER A 872 -7.66 -39.86 -34.55
N SER A 873 -7.93 -39.34 -35.76
CA SER A 873 -6.98 -38.56 -36.58
C SER A 873 -6.74 -37.15 -36.03
N ASP A 874 -7.77 -36.56 -35.44
CA ASP A 874 -7.76 -35.20 -34.92
C ASP A 874 -6.98 -35.10 -33.60
N SER A 875 -6.93 -36.19 -32.83
CA SER A 875 -6.09 -36.32 -31.63
C SER A 875 -4.60 -36.15 -31.94
N GLU A 876 -4.12 -36.69 -33.08
CA GLU A 876 -2.72 -36.56 -33.50
C GLU A 876 -2.33 -35.09 -33.64
N LEU A 877 -3.18 -34.31 -34.32
CA LEU A 877 -2.94 -32.89 -34.56
C LEU A 877 -2.93 -32.08 -33.26
N LEU A 878 -3.86 -32.37 -32.34
CA LEU A 878 -3.93 -31.68 -31.04
C LEU A 878 -2.68 -31.96 -30.20
N ILE A 879 -2.23 -33.22 -30.13
CA ILE A 879 -1.03 -33.64 -29.41
C ILE A 879 0.20 -32.98 -30.05
N TRP A 880 0.35 -33.06 -31.37
CA TRP A 880 1.48 -32.47 -32.09
C TRP A 880 1.55 -30.95 -31.92
N ALA A 881 0.41 -30.25 -32.02
CA ALA A 881 0.35 -28.82 -31.79
C ALA A 881 0.71 -28.47 -30.34
N SER A 882 0.28 -29.26 -29.35
CA SER A 882 0.65 -29.03 -27.95
C SER A 882 2.15 -29.23 -27.68
N ILE A 883 2.79 -30.21 -28.33
CA ILE A 883 4.25 -30.37 -28.28
C ILE A 883 4.94 -29.12 -28.83
N VAL A 884 4.51 -28.61 -30.00
CA VAL A 884 5.09 -27.40 -30.60
C VAL A 884 4.96 -26.18 -29.69
N VAL A 885 3.81 -26.01 -29.04
CA VAL A 885 3.60 -24.90 -28.10
C VAL A 885 4.53 -25.02 -26.89
N GLN A 886 4.73 -26.24 -26.39
CA GLN A 886 5.64 -26.49 -25.27
C GLN A 886 7.11 -26.27 -25.66
N GLU A 887 7.54 -26.72 -26.85
CA GLU A 887 8.87 -26.42 -27.43
C GLU A 887 9.13 -24.88 -27.50
N GLY A 888 8.05 -24.11 -27.60
CA GLY A 888 8.02 -22.67 -27.70
C GLY A 888 7.81 -21.91 -26.38
N GLU A 889 7.74 -22.55 -25.22
CA GLU A 889 7.26 -21.95 -23.95
C GLU A 889 7.99 -20.66 -23.53
N ASN A 890 9.25 -20.50 -23.95
CA ASN A 890 10.08 -19.35 -23.59
C ASN A 890 10.17 -18.29 -24.70
N ASN A 891 9.44 -18.47 -25.80
CA ASN A 891 9.44 -17.53 -26.90
C ASN A 891 8.75 -16.21 -26.50
N ARG A 892 9.35 -15.08 -26.88
CA ARG A 892 8.80 -13.74 -26.60
C ARG A 892 7.40 -13.52 -27.18
N VAL A 893 7.03 -14.24 -28.25
CA VAL A 893 5.71 -14.17 -28.87
C VAL A 893 4.58 -14.53 -27.91
N LEU A 894 4.83 -15.42 -26.93
CA LEU A 894 3.84 -15.79 -25.92
C LEU A 894 3.50 -14.65 -24.96
N ARG A 895 4.31 -13.57 -24.93
CA ARG A 895 4.03 -12.36 -24.15
C ARG A 895 3.11 -11.39 -24.89
N GLU A 896 2.80 -11.62 -26.16
CA GLU A 896 1.84 -10.81 -26.89
C GLU A 896 0.42 -11.08 -26.37
N PRO A 897 -0.40 -10.04 -26.09
CA PRO A 897 -1.69 -10.22 -25.40
C PRO A 897 -2.67 -11.20 -26.07
N HIS A 898 -2.67 -11.29 -27.40
CA HIS A 898 -3.53 -12.25 -28.10
C HIS A 898 -3.01 -13.68 -28.01
N VAL A 899 -1.69 -13.87 -28.01
CA VAL A 899 -1.04 -15.18 -27.92
C VAL A 899 -1.13 -15.74 -26.50
N ALA A 900 -0.86 -14.91 -25.48
CA ALA A 900 -1.02 -15.27 -24.07
C ALA A 900 -2.45 -15.77 -23.76
N ARG A 901 -3.44 -15.16 -24.41
CA ARG A 901 -4.85 -15.57 -24.33
C ARG A 901 -5.11 -16.94 -24.97
N LEU A 902 -4.59 -17.17 -26.18
CA LEU A 902 -4.68 -18.49 -26.81
C LEU A 902 -3.94 -19.56 -26.01
N GLN A 903 -2.82 -19.21 -25.36
CA GLN A 903 -2.08 -20.11 -24.48
C GLN A 903 -2.89 -20.49 -23.23
N LEU A 904 -3.64 -19.55 -22.63
CA LEU A 904 -4.53 -19.92 -21.53
C LEU A 904 -5.65 -20.84 -22.02
N ARG A 905 -6.24 -20.57 -23.19
CA ARG A 905 -7.26 -21.44 -23.79
C ARG A 905 -6.72 -22.84 -24.06
N SER A 906 -5.49 -22.97 -24.58
CA SER A 906 -4.87 -24.28 -24.83
C SER A 906 -4.67 -25.05 -23.53
N LYS A 907 -4.12 -24.44 -22.48
CA LYS A 907 -3.97 -25.07 -21.15
C LYS A 907 -5.32 -25.54 -20.59
N ARG A 908 -6.37 -24.72 -20.74
CA ARG A 908 -7.72 -25.07 -20.27
C ARG A 908 -8.38 -26.17 -21.08
N LEU A 909 -8.13 -26.21 -22.38
CA LEU A 909 -8.61 -27.25 -23.28
C LEU A 909 -7.93 -28.59 -23.01
N LEU A 910 -6.61 -28.61 -22.88
CA LEU A 910 -5.85 -29.83 -22.55
C LEU A 910 -6.32 -30.45 -21.22
N HIS A 911 -6.65 -29.61 -20.23
CA HIS A 911 -7.26 -30.08 -18.99
C HIS A 911 -8.67 -30.66 -19.17
N ARG A 912 -9.44 -30.24 -20.17
CA ARG A 912 -10.77 -30.81 -20.47
C ARG A 912 -10.66 -32.10 -21.29
N SER A 913 -9.62 -32.21 -22.11
CA SER A 913 -9.45 -33.31 -23.07
C SER A 913 -8.49 -34.41 -22.64
N TYR A 914 -7.68 -34.24 -21.57
CA TYR A 914 -6.65 -35.23 -21.21
C TYR A 914 -7.20 -36.65 -21.01
N ALA A 915 -8.40 -36.78 -20.43
CA ALA A 915 -9.05 -38.08 -20.23
C ALA A 915 -9.38 -38.77 -21.57
N ILE A 916 -9.77 -37.99 -22.59
CA ILE A 916 -10.05 -38.48 -23.95
C ILE A 916 -8.73 -38.85 -24.64
N LEU A 917 -7.73 -37.98 -24.55
CA LEU A 917 -6.42 -38.16 -25.19
C LEU A 917 -5.64 -39.36 -24.62
N SER A 918 -5.78 -39.63 -23.32
CA SER A 918 -5.13 -40.78 -22.66
C SER A 918 -5.54 -42.14 -23.22
N GLN A 919 -6.70 -42.22 -23.89
CA GLN A 919 -7.25 -43.48 -24.43
C GLN A 919 -6.77 -43.79 -25.85
N ASN A 920 -6.05 -42.87 -26.51
CA ASN A 920 -5.71 -42.98 -27.94
C ASN A 920 -4.19 -43.12 -28.17
N GLY A 921 -3.64 -44.28 -27.85
CA GLY A 921 -2.21 -44.60 -28.02
C GLY A 921 -1.69 -44.48 -29.46
N VAL A 922 -2.53 -44.73 -30.46
CA VAL A 922 -2.16 -44.66 -31.88
C VAL A 922 -1.88 -43.22 -32.31
N ALA A 923 -2.72 -42.27 -31.87
CA ALA A 923 -2.52 -40.86 -32.15
C ALA A 923 -1.27 -40.29 -31.44
N LEU A 924 -0.98 -40.77 -30.22
CA LEU A 924 0.26 -40.42 -29.50
C LEU A 924 1.50 -40.87 -30.28
N ASP A 925 1.52 -42.12 -30.77
CA ASP A 925 2.63 -42.62 -31.58
C ASP A 925 2.86 -41.80 -32.85
N ALA A 926 1.78 -41.47 -33.55
CA ALA A 926 1.85 -40.67 -34.77
C ALA A 926 2.35 -39.24 -34.49
N ALA A 927 1.84 -38.60 -33.44
CA ALA A 927 2.22 -37.23 -33.07
C ALA A 927 3.68 -37.14 -32.58
N VAL A 928 4.13 -38.09 -31.76
CA VAL A 928 5.52 -38.15 -31.29
C VAL A 928 6.47 -38.44 -32.45
N LYS A 929 6.10 -39.32 -33.39
CA LYS A 929 6.87 -39.56 -34.61
C LYS A 929 6.99 -38.30 -35.49
N ARG A 930 5.93 -37.49 -35.52
CA ARG A 930 5.90 -36.21 -36.25
C ARG A 930 6.75 -35.13 -35.56
N ALA A 931 6.80 -35.12 -34.23
CA ALA A 931 7.64 -34.20 -33.46
C ALA A 931 9.13 -34.62 -33.47
N TRP A 932 9.41 -35.92 -33.40
CA TRP A 932 10.75 -36.49 -33.35
C TRP A 932 10.89 -37.66 -34.33
N SER A 933 11.62 -37.43 -35.43
CA SER A 933 11.85 -38.43 -36.48
C SER A 933 12.63 -39.67 -36.03
N GLY A 934 13.35 -39.58 -34.90
CA GLY A 934 14.08 -40.71 -34.30
C GLY A 934 13.20 -41.67 -33.50
N TYR A 935 11.91 -41.36 -33.32
CA TYR A 935 10.99 -42.21 -32.57
C TYR A 935 10.63 -43.49 -33.33
N ALA A 936 10.87 -44.63 -32.69
CA ALA A 936 10.46 -45.95 -33.17
C ALA A 936 9.56 -46.63 -32.12
N PRO A 937 8.24 -46.74 -32.38
CA PRO A 937 7.29 -47.32 -31.43
C PRO A 937 7.54 -48.82 -31.24
N THR A 938 7.38 -49.30 -30.00
CA THR A 938 7.40 -50.74 -29.66
C THR A 938 5.98 -51.31 -29.57
N LYS A 939 5.87 -52.64 -29.49
CA LYS A 939 4.58 -53.34 -29.33
C LYS A 939 3.95 -53.16 -27.93
N VAL A 940 4.66 -52.56 -26.97
CA VAL A 940 4.23 -52.45 -25.56
C VAL A 940 3.20 -51.32 -25.37
N GLY A 941 3.14 -50.34 -26.29
CA GLY A 941 2.17 -49.24 -26.25
C GLY A 941 2.42 -48.24 -25.12
N TRP A 942 1.52 -47.27 -24.98
CA TRP A 942 1.59 -46.25 -23.92
C TRP A 942 0.95 -46.75 -22.62
N SER A 943 1.60 -46.48 -21.50
CA SER A 943 1.09 -46.75 -20.14
C SER A 943 0.95 -45.46 -19.34
N THR A 944 0.07 -45.46 -18.34
CA THR A 944 -0.22 -44.27 -17.51
C THR A 944 0.50 -44.38 -16.17
N GLU A 945 1.49 -43.52 -15.90
CA GLU A 945 2.21 -43.51 -14.61
C GLU A 945 1.49 -42.68 -13.55
N THR A 946 0.91 -41.55 -13.97
CA THR A 946 0.02 -40.70 -13.16
C THR A 946 -1.16 -40.26 -14.04
N GLU A 947 -2.19 -39.60 -13.49
CA GLU A 947 -3.41 -39.22 -14.26
C GLU A 947 -3.15 -38.50 -15.59
N HIS A 948 -2.04 -37.75 -15.70
CA HIS A 948 -1.71 -36.95 -16.88
C HIS A 948 -0.34 -37.24 -17.52
N TRP A 949 0.49 -38.12 -16.92
CA TRP A 949 1.76 -38.54 -17.52
C TRP A 949 1.63 -39.92 -18.16
N LEU A 950 1.94 -40.00 -19.44
CA LEU A 950 2.00 -41.23 -20.21
C LEU A 950 3.45 -41.60 -20.51
N THR A 951 3.76 -42.90 -20.46
CA THR A 951 5.11 -43.41 -20.73
C THR A 951 5.12 -44.57 -21.70
N THR A 952 6.19 -44.65 -22.50
CA THR A 952 6.43 -45.74 -23.45
C THR A 952 7.93 -45.99 -23.60
N GLU A 953 8.30 -47.18 -24.09
CA GLU A 953 9.69 -47.56 -24.37
C GLU A 953 9.93 -47.67 -25.88
N THR A 954 11.06 -47.16 -26.34
CA THR A 954 11.49 -47.27 -27.76
C THR A 954 12.26 -48.56 -28.03
N ALA A 955 12.38 -48.94 -29.30
CA ALA A 955 13.15 -50.11 -29.71
C ALA A 955 14.65 -50.01 -29.36
N THR A 956 15.16 -48.80 -29.10
CA THR A 956 16.54 -48.51 -28.65
C THR A 956 16.67 -48.39 -27.13
N ALA A 957 15.68 -48.86 -26.35
CA ALA A 957 15.64 -48.80 -24.89
C ALA A 957 15.67 -47.39 -24.28
N ALA A 958 15.19 -46.37 -25.00
CA ALA A 958 14.94 -45.05 -24.42
C ALA A 958 13.49 -44.97 -23.86
N HIS A 959 13.34 -44.43 -22.65
CA HIS A 959 12.07 -44.18 -21.99
C HIS A 959 11.51 -42.82 -22.42
N ILE A 960 10.26 -42.76 -22.87
CA ILE A 960 9.59 -41.53 -23.27
C ILE A 960 8.52 -41.21 -22.24
N HIS A 961 8.49 -39.95 -21.79
CA HIS A 961 7.41 -39.43 -20.96
C HIS A 961 6.70 -38.29 -21.71
N TYR A 962 5.37 -38.34 -21.74
CA TYR A 962 4.54 -37.30 -22.33
C TYR A 962 3.50 -36.79 -21.33
N ASN A 963 3.43 -35.47 -21.16
CA ASN A 963 2.48 -34.82 -20.26
C ASN A 963 1.28 -34.29 -21.06
N LEU A 964 0.09 -34.83 -20.79
CA LEU A 964 -1.14 -34.46 -21.47
C LEU A 964 -1.63 -33.04 -21.16
N LEU A 965 -1.18 -32.43 -20.07
CA LEU A 965 -1.63 -31.10 -19.62
C LEU A 965 -0.71 -29.96 -20.09
N SER A 966 0.61 -30.20 -20.13
CA SER A 966 1.59 -29.23 -20.61
C SER A 966 1.99 -29.43 -22.07
N GLY A 967 1.84 -30.64 -22.62
CA GLY A 967 2.40 -30.99 -23.93
C GLY A 967 3.89 -31.32 -23.87
N GLU A 968 4.46 -31.50 -22.68
CA GLU A 968 5.89 -31.76 -22.48
C GLU A 968 6.26 -33.17 -22.91
N LEU A 969 7.30 -33.27 -23.75
CA LEU A 969 7.84 -34.52 -24.28
C LEU A 969 9.29 -34.70 -23.79
N LEU A 970 9.52 -35.73 -22.98
CA LEU A 970 10.81 -36.08 -22.40
C LEU A 970 11.31 -37.41 -22.93
N VAL A 971 12.63 -37.52 -23.15
CA VAL A 971 13.33 -38.77 -23.47
C VAL A 971 14.38 -39.02 -22.38
N ASN A 972 14.27 -40.17 -21.70
CA ASN A 972 15.05 -40.53 -20.52
C ASN A 972 14.99 -39.46 -19.41
N GLY A 973 13.83 -38.81 -19.26
CA GLY A 973 13.66 -37.72 -18.30
C GLY A 973 14.24 -36.37 -18.72
N LEU A 974 14.76 -36.25 -19.96
CA LEU A 974 15.35 -35.02 -20.48
C LEU A 974 14.52 -34.41 -21.63
N PRO A 975 14.38 -33.08 -21.69
CA PRO A 975 13.66 -32.40 -22.77
C PRO A 975 14.34 -32.56 -24.13
N LEU A 976 13.54 -32.65 -25.20
CA LEU A 976 13.98 -32.69 -26.60
C LEU A 976 13.99 -31.31 -27.29
N ASP A 977 13.71 -30.24 -26.56
CA ASP A 977 13.52 -28.91 -27.11
C ASP A 977 14.65 -27.98 -26.65
N GLN A 978 14.53 -27.32 -25.50
CA GLN A 978 15.51 -26.42 -24.93
C GLN A 978 16.06 -27.04 -23.65
N PRO A 979 17.32 -26.72 -23.30
CA PRO A 979 17.87 -27.19 -22.04
C PRO A 979 17.04 -26.60 -20.87
N PRO A 980 16.97 -27.28 -19.71
CA PRO A 980 16.20 -26.83 -18.55
C PRO A 980 16.49 -25.37 -18.17
N ALA A 981 15.52 -24.71 -17.52
CA ALA A 981 15.65 -23.29 -17.15
C ALA A 981 16.91 -22.98 -16.32
N ASP A 982 17.37 -23.95 -15.53
CA ASP A 982 18.56 -23.83 -14.70
C ASP A 982 19.86 -23.72 -15.52
N TYR A 983 19.90 -24.25 -16.74
CA TYR A 983 21.01 -24.04 -17.67
C TYR A 983 20.95 -22.64 -18.27
N ARG A 984 19.75 -22.20 -18.69
CA ARG A 984 19.52 -20.95 -19.43
C ARG A 984 19.64 -19.69 -18.57
N LYS A 985 19.35 -19.79 -17.26
CA LYS A 985 19.52 -18.69 -16.31
C LYS A 985 20.98 -18.39 -15.99
N LEU A 986 21.89 -19.33 -16.25
CA LEU A 986 23.30 -19.13 -15.98
C LEU A 986 23.89 -18.11 -16.95
N THR A 987 24.67 -17.18 -16.39
CA THR A 987 25.29 -16.07 -17.14
C THR A 987 26.15 -16.55 -18.31
N LEU A 988 26.79 -17.72 -18.18
CA LEU A 988 27.59 -18.31 -19.25
C LEU A 988 26.72 -18.70 -20.47
N PHE A 989 25.53 -19.27 -20.26
CA PHE A 989 24.61 -19.63 -21.34
C PHE A 989 24.17 -18.40 -22.13
N GLN A 990 23.76 -17.34 -21.42
CA GLN A 990 23.33 -16.08 -22.04
C GLN A 990 24.46 -15.37 -22.78
N THR A 991 25.70 -15.50 -22.30
CA THR A 991 26.87 -14.92 -22.97
C THR A 991 27.18 -15.65 -24.29
N LEU A 992 27.09 -16.97 -24.31
CA LEU A 992 27.43 -17.79 -25.48
C LEU A 992 26.33 -17.81 -26.56
N PHE A 993 25.07 -17.92 -26.15
CA PHE A 993 23.96 -18.12 -27.08
C PHE A 993 23.05 -16.89 -27.23
N GLY A 994 23.21 -15.88 -26.37
CA GLY A 994 22.37 -14.68 -26.39
C GLY A 994 20.87 -15.00 -26.29
N ASP A 995 20.09 -14.45 -27.22
CA ASP A 995 18.64 -14.70 -27.36
C ASP A 995 18.32 -15.88 -28.31
N ALA A 996 19.31 -16.65 -28.77
CA ALA A 996 19.09 -17.72 -29.74
C ALA A 996 18.38 -18.94 -29.11
N THR A 997 17.50 -19.56 -29.89
CA THR A 997 16.82 -20.81 -29.50
C THR A 997 17.73 -22.01 -29.77
N VAL A 998 18.27 -22.60 -28.69
CA VAL A 998 19.18 -23.75 -28.75
C VAL A 998 18.38 -25.05 -28.62
N GLU A 999 18.21 -25.75 -29.74
CA GLU A 999 17.58 -27.08 -29.77
C GLU A 999 18.56 -28.16 -29.28
N VAL A 1000 18.18 -28.91 -28.26
CA VAL A 1000 19.02 -29.95 -27.65
C VAL A 1000 18.44 -31.35 -27.79
N MET A 1001 19.31 -32.35 -27.72
CA MET A 1001 19.00 -33.77 -27.62
C MET A 1001 19.90 -34.41 -26.56
N PRO A 1002 19.57 -35.59 -26.01
CA PRO A 1002 20.45 -36.29 -25.09
C PRO A 1002 21.85 -36.52 -25.69
N ALA A 1003 22.90 -36.12 -24.97
CA ALA A 1003 24.28 -36.32 -25.42
C ALA A 1003 24.78 -37.75 -25.14
N PRO A 1004 25.62 -38.31 -26.02
CA PRO A 1004 26.29 -39.58 -25.77
C PRO A 1004 27.54 -39.46 -24.87
N ASN A 1005 28.02 -38.24 -24.60
CA ASN A 1005 29.31 -37.98 -23.95
C ASN A 1005 29.18 -37.92 -22.40
N PRO A 1006 30.05 -38.61 -21.64
CA PRO A 1006 30.05 -38.57 -20.17
C PRO A 1006 30.22 -37.14 -19.62
N GLY A 1007 29.45 -36.79 -18.59
CA GLY A 1007 29.48 -35.46 -17.96
C GLY A 1007 28.64 -34.38 -18.67
N PHE A 1008 28.11 -34.67 -19.87
CA PHE A 1008 27.24 -33.76 -20.63
C PHE A 1008 25.87 -34.41 -20.81
N GLN A 1009 24.81 -33.74 -20.34
CA GLN A 1009 23.45 -34.27 -20.44
C GLN A 1009 22.79 -33.94 -21.78
N PHE A 1010 23.21 -32.84 -22.42
CA PHE A 1010 22.59 -32.33 -23.65
C PHE A 1010 23.63 -32.12 -24.74
N SER A 1011 23.27 -32.38 -25.99
CA SER A 1011 24.02 -32.03 -27.19
C SER A 1011 23.13 -31.21 -28.09
N THR A 1012 23.66 -30.20 -28.77
CA THR A 1012 22.88 -29.39 -29.69
C THR A 1012 22.50 -30.21 -30.92
N LYS A 1013 21.24 -30.16 -31.35
CA LYS A 1013 20.78 -30.84 -32.58
C LYS A 1013 21.48 -30.31 -33.84
N ARG A 1014 22.09 -29.12 -33.74
CA ARG A 1014 22.75 -28.40 -34.85
C ARG A 1014 24.08 -27.81 -34.39
N SER A 1015 24.95 -27.52 -35.34
CA SER A 1015 26.19 -26.79 -35.07
C SER A 1015 25.93 -25.30 -34.89
N PHE A 1016 26.62 -24.68 -33.94
CA PHE A 1016 26.64 -23.25 -33.70
C PHE A 1016 28.03 -22.72 -34.03
N GLY A 1017 28.13 -21.72 -34.92
CA GLY A 1017 29.43 -21.21 -35.37
C GLY A 1017 30.33 -22.29 -36.01
N GLY A 1018 29.75 -23.34 -36.60
CA GLY A 1018 30.49 -24.48 -37.15
C GLY A 1018 30.95 -25.53 -36.12
N CYS A 1019 30.63 -25.37 -34.84
CA CYS A 1019 30.97 -26.30 -33.76
C CYS A 1019 29.75 -27.12 -33.32
N ALA A 1020 29.93 -28.42 -33.06
CA ALA A 1020 28.94 -29.21 -32.32
C ALA A 1020 29.11 -28.94 -30.82
N ILE A 1021 28.02 -28.65 -30.10
CA ILE A 1021 28.11 -28.23 -28.69
C ILE A 1021 27.43 -29.24 -27.78
N ASP A 1022 28.15 -29.66 -26.74
CA ASP A 1022 27.60 -30.44 -25.63
C ASP A 1022 27.50 -29.55 -24.37
N LEU A 1023 26.39 -29.67 -23.65
CA LEU A 1023 26.06 -28.92 -22.44
C LEU A 1023 25.93 -29.89 -21.26
N GLY A 1024 26.66 -29.57 -20.19
CA GLY A 1024 26.70 -30.33 -18.95
C GLY A 1024 26.42 -29.42 -17.74
N MET A 1025 26.03 -30.02 -16.63
CA MET A 1025 25.93 -29.35 -15.34
C MET A 1025 26.72 -30.11 -14.28
N GLU A 1026 27.60 -29.40 -13.57
CA GLU A 1026 28.37 -29.95 -12.46
C GLU A 1026 28.37 -28.97 -11.30
N SER A 1027 27.95 -29.43 -10.10
CA SER A 1027 27.88 -28.60 -8.88
C SER A 1027 27.16 -27.25 -9.05
N GLY A 1028 26.17 -27.17 -9.95
CA GLY A 1028 25.41 -25.94 -10.24
C GLY A 1028 26.11 -24.96 -11.20
N GLN A 1029 27.19 -25.37 -11.87
CA GLN A 1029 27.87 -24.60 -12.91
C GLN A 1029 27.67 -25.24 -14.29
N LEU A 1030 27.47 -24.39 -15.30
CA LEU A 1030 27.32 -24.80 -16.69
C LEU A 1030 28.69 -25.19 -17.27
N LEU A 1031 28.78 -26.40 -17.81
CA LEU A 1031 29.89 -26.88 -18.62
C LEU A 1031 29.48 -26.85 -20.09
N VAL A 1032 30.29 -26.20 -20.92
CA VAL A 1032 30.09 -26.19 -22.37
C VAL A 1032 31.31 -26.80 -23.05
N ARG A 1033 31.07 -27.79 -23.89
CA ARG A 1033 32.08 -28.42 -24.74
C ARG A 1033 31.76 -28.10 -26.20
N ALA A 1034 32.69 -27.43 -26.87
CA ALA A 1034 32.60 -27.14 -28.30
C ALA A 1034 33.55 -28.05 -29.07
N THR A 1035 33.01 -28.83 -30.00
CA THR A 1035 33.78 -29.74 -30.85
C THR A 1035 33.81 -29.21 -32.28
N THR A 1036 35.01 -28.95 -32.77
CA THR A 1036 35.29 -28.63 -34.19
C THR A 1036 35.85 -29.87 -34.89
N GLU A 1037 36.03 -29.83 -36.21
CA GLU A 1037 36.67 -30.93 -36.96
C GLU A 1037 38.11 -31.23 -36.50
N LEU A 1038 38.80 -30.26 -35.89
CA LEU A 1038 40.23 -30.33 -35.56
C LEU A 1038 40.53 -30.39 -34.05
N SER A 1039 39.65 -29.87 -33.20
CA SER A 1039 39.93 -29.71 -31.76
C SER A 1039 38.66 -29.63 -30.92
N THR A 1040 38.78 -29.99 -29.64
CA THR A 1040 37.71 -29.91 -28.64
C THR A 1040 38.08 -28.91 -27.56
N TYR A 1041 37.14 -28.03 -27.22
CA TYR A 1041 37.30 -26.97 -26.22
C TYR A 1041 36.27 -27.14 -25.12
N GLU A 1042 36.68 -27.00 -23.85
CA GLU A 1042 35.79 -27.03 -22.69
C GLU A 1042 35.92 -25.75 -21.86
N THR A 1043 34.80 -25.23 -21.34
CA THR A 1043 34.79 -24.00 -20.53
C THR A 1043 35.36 -24.22 -19.13
N VAL A 1044 36.15 -23.25 -18.64
CA VAL A 1044 36.70 -23.23 -17.28
C VAL A 1044 36.01 -22.15 -16.42
N PRO A 1045 35.55 -22.46 -15.19
CA PRO A 1045 34.92 -21.47 -14.31
C PRO A 1045 35.90 -20.38 -13.87
N SER A 1046 35.47 -19.11 -13.94
CA SER A 1046 36.30 -17.98 -13.48
C SER A 1046 36.54 -17.98 -11.96
N SER A 1047 35.75 -18.74 -11.18
CA SER A 1047 35.95 -18.93 -9.75
C SER A 1047 37.30 -19.55 -9.40
N VAL A 1048 37.85 -20.37 -10.30
CA VAL A 1048 39.14 -21.06 -10.14
C VAL A 1048 40.32 -20.07 -10.10
N LEU A 1049 40.14 -18.86 -10.66
CA LEU A 1049 41.13 -17.79 -10.71
C LEU A 1049 40.82 -16.64 -9.72
N LYS A 1050 39.78 -16.78 -8.89
CA LYS A 1050 39.28 -15.72 -8.00
C LYS A 1050 40.29 -15.42 -6.88
N GLY A 1051 40.62 -14.14 -6.70
CA GLY A 1051 41.59 -13.68 -5.70
C GLY A 1051 43.06 -13.82 -6.12
N LYS A 1052 43.33 -14.39 -7.30
CA LYS A 1052 44.69 -14.52 -7.87
C LYS A 1052 44.87 -13.72 -9.18
N TYR A 1053 43.79 -13.41 -9.90
CA TYR A 1053 43.82 -12.61 -11.13
C TYR A 1053 43.02 -11.29 -11.03
N PRO A 1054 43.38 -10.24 -11.80
CA PRO A 1054 42.61 -8.99 -11.85
C PRO A 1054 41.16 -9.21 -12.29
N HIS A 1055 40.24 -8.43 -11.71
CA HIS A 1055 38.80 -8.62 -11.92
C HIS A 1055 38.36 -8.45 -13.38
N HIS A 1056 39.08 -7.65 -14.18
CA HIS A 1056 38.83 -7.48 -15.61
C HIS A 1056 38.90 -8.80 -16.40
N PHE A 1057 39.93 -9.61 -16.17
CA PHE A 1057 40.08 -10.90 -16.85
C PHE A 1057 39.07 -11.96 -16.38
N LEU A 1058 38.49 -11.79 -15.19
CA LEU A 1058 37.45 -12.68 -14.65
C LEU A 1058 36.04 -12.28 -15.12
N ASN A 1059 35.81 -10.98 -15.34
CA ASN A 1059 34.49 -10.43 -15.61
C ASN A 1059 34.23 -10.21 -17.10
N ASP A 1060 35.26 -9.91 -17.91
CA ASP A 1060 35.09 -9.48 -19.31
C ASP A 1060 35.45 -10.56 -20.35
N TYR A 1061 35.97 -11.71 -19.90
CA TYR A 1061 36.40 -12.82 -20.75
C TYR A 1061 35.74 -14.15 -20.36
N VAL A 1062 35.64 -15.08 -21.32
CA VAL A 1062 35.27 -16.50 -21.16
C VAL A 1062 36.54 -17.33 -21.31
N LEU A 1063 36.74 -18.30 -20.41
CA LEU A 1063 37.91 -19.16 -20.38
C LEU A 1063 37.61 -20.49 -21.10
N TRP A 1064 38.38 -20.80 -22.14
CA TRP A 1064 38.28 -22.04 -22.89
C TRP A 1064 39.57 -22.85 -22.79
N CYS A 1065 39.48 -24.08 -22.29
CA CYS A 1065 40.58 -25.03 -22.27
C CYS A 1065 40.53 -25.90 -23.52
N ASN A 1066 41.60 -25.93 -24.30
CA ASN A 1066 41.75 -26.91 -25.35
C ASN A 1066 42.27 -28.22 -24.74
N THR A 1067 41.51 -29.30 -24.92
CA THR A 1067 41.82 -30.60 -24.30
C THR A 1067 43.06 -31.27 -24.91
N ALA A 1068 43.47 -30.89 -26.13
CA ALA A 1068 44.62 -31.49 -26.81
C ALA A 1068 45.97 -30.87 -26.42
N ASP A 1069 46.04 -29.54 -26.29
CA ASP A 1069 47.29 -28.81 -26.00
C ASP A 1069 47.38 -28.32 -24.54
N LYS A 1070 46.34 -28.57 -23.73
CA LYS A 1070 46.19 -28.15 -22.32
C LYS A 1070 46.39 -26.64 -22.12
N SER A 1071 46.07 -25.83 -23.13
CA SER A 1071 46.12 -24.37 -23.06
C SER A 1071 44.76 -23.76 -22.71
N VAL A 1072 44.74 -22.77 -21.81
CA VAL A 1072 43.54 -21.99 -21.47
C VAL A 1072 43.60 -20.64 -22.19
N ARG A 1073 42.59 -20.38 -23.02
CA ARG A 1073 42.45 -19.15 -23.81
C ARG A 1073 41.39 -18.25 -23.18
N PHE A 1074 41.67 -16.94 -23.17
CA PHE A 1074 40.74 -15.90 -22.73
C PHE A 1074 40.09 -15.28 -23.95
N LEU A 1075 38.81 -15.60 -24.22
CA LEU A 1075 38.05 -15.00 -25.32
C LEU A 1075 37.15 -13.87 -24.78
N PRO A 1076 37.13 -12.67 -25.41
CA PRO A 1076 36.30 -11.57 -24.94
C PRO A 1076 34.81 -11.93 -25.01
N LYS A 1077 34.01 -11.55 -24.00
CA LYS A 1077 32.56 -11.83 -23.99
C LYS A 1077 31.77 -11.25 -25.18
N LYS A 1078 32.34 -10.30 -25.91
CA LYS A 1078 31.73 -9.70 -27.11
C LYS A 1078 31.84 -10.59 -28.34
N ASP A 1079 32.79 -11.54 -28.33
CA ASP A 1079 33.04 -12.53 -29.38
C ASP A 1079 33.58 -13.81 -28.70
N PRO A 1080 32.71 -14.52 -27.95
CA PRO A 1080 33.11 -15.48 -26.92
C PRO A 1080 33.50 -16.87 -27.43
#